data_AF-A0AAN0J6I0-F1
#
_entry.id   AF-A0AAN0J6I0-F1
#
_cell.length_a   1.000
_cell.length_b   1.000
_cell.length_c   1.000
_cell.angle_alpha   90.00
_cell.angle_beta   90.00
_cell.angle_gamma   90.00
#
_symmetry.space_group_name_H-M   'P 1'
#
loop_
_entity.id
_entity.type
_entity.pdbx_description
1 polymer ?
#
loop_
_entity_poly.entity_id
_entity_poly.type
_entity_poly.pdbx_seq_one_letter_code
_entity_poly.pdbx_strand_id
1 'polypeptide(L)'
;MTLLIFQLMIVMSSDSQLFKSYQLLPCSEPQRINLCKRMYLQISKAASNPDQVNQLSQIIPQKILFPLSKDKITFHSQTIRLIKGILKDRELKESTNAQQKWILDESMNMTKLQEAGTFQNAVVRKFDDIIIPIFAKIISVIDKYSNLKLLSKIETELEQLWLNLYNSDYVTQMIMSKLQSIPDDSFSINATSAKQFFCQFPFCWILNDIVNENPSKDTEELITILQDYGLFQSFESLPETTISSLARFYVHDFVHLLDTKGQALKEEYYEVLEKCMIAMSGISFSDELNVTSLFQIVVNVQRVYFENKLFFDLFSELIMLVPSTVLKISSKTNDSHIQILLIEALEIVLDSPFLDVQVPLTSEKEVSLQGWMQKQYDSHKIISSIVGECTIVPPEVLLKWQWVCVMKLFFEYVVLQNQKETIIFARRIEKFSKKIEDFKNSNTLNIVAFLLSGIEKDPELKKLEAAKQKMIKQSCWSFFLEVLSSLCIDGNILNEDLVDTLIQAVFSTAQNVKDKKLCTYLQNHTEEITYLQSFTIKLILQYEYNTIQSKLDDIMEKISSPSIESFIGIFLANIKAASMQSEEIIFVADSLLGEGHRLLMKCKNNGALSSQCWLAVAKFTKGLEVLAKNIHESVHSPFFDMEADPYLFNVAKSYCLSSDLNDDQTTEGPFWYLIRYIVKIFGSISLMRIFRNIYFKWILPAENFRQDEEFMDIVAVYNPTYQAIRSAVSRATKGDFDELNQTVTSLDSTFTVPLALALFERVKLSYATDIPSKKLSPEIIEKFSNFAKTCQLFTKDQEILYMVEELLKNQQCIVFPSMQARKDEHEDLIYQMIVVHSVLTILTNKKTGHIRMLSNFLSSPEALKDFLLPAMPIKLSSTKVEDESFLQCSNGHQYTDNMV
;
A
#
# COMPACT_ATOMS: atom_id res chain seq x y z
N MET A 1 -52.21 53.78 -22.41
CA MET A 1 -51.94 52.87 -21.27
C MET A 1 -50.87 53.42 -20.32
N THR A 2 -50.08 54.41 -20.73
CA THR A 2 -48.98 54.99 -19.94
C THR A 2 -49.41 56.00 -18.87
N LEU A 3 -50.65 56.52 -18.93
CA LEU A 3 -51.21 57.39 -17.88
C LEU A 3 -51.91 56.62 -16.74
N LEU A 4 -52.30 55.35 -16.94
CA LEU A 4 -52.96 54.53 -15.90
C LEU A 4 -51.95 53.96 -14.89
N ILE A 5 -50.70 53.74 -15.32
CA ILE A 5 -49.63 53.17 -14.49
C ILE A 5 -49.11 54.21 -13.49
N PHE A 6 -49.10 55.49 -13.85
CA PHE A 6 -48.67 56.57 -12.95
C PHE A 6 -49.68 56.85 -11.83
N GLN A 7 -50.98 56.59 -12.05
CA GLN A 7 -52.01 56.72 -11.02
C GLN A 7 -52.01 55.56 -10.02
N LEU A 8 -51.51 54.38 -10.40
CA LEU A 8 -51.37 53.22 -9.51
C LEU A 8 -50.16 53.32 -8.57
N MET A 9 -49.08 53.99 -8.99
CA MET A 9 -47.89 54.16 -8.14
C MET A 9 -48.02 55.25 -7.06
N ILE A 10 -48.92 56.22 -7.21
CA ILE A 10 -49.09 57.32 -6.24
C ILE A 10 -50.00 56.93 -5.05
N VAL A 11 -50.70 55.78 -5.11
CA VAL A 11 -51.68 55.38 -4.08
C VAL A 11 -51.10 54.42 -3.02
N MET A 12 -49.84 53.97 -3.14
CA MET A 12 -49.23 53.06 -2.14
C MET A 12 -48.63 53.75 -0.90
N SER A 13 -48.93 55.04 -0.67
CA SER A 13 -48.45 55.78 0.51
C SER A 13 -49.56 56.51 1.26
N SER A 14 -50.64 55.82 1.64
CA SER A 14 -51.46 56.16 2.82
C SER A 14 -52.71 55.27 2.89
N ASP A 15 -52.90 54.66 4.06
CA ASP A 15 -54.13 54.07 4.58
C ASP A 15 -54.75 52.85 3.89
N SER A 16 -54.57 51.72 4.59
CA SER A 16 -55.39 50.53 4.53
C SER A 16 -56.85 50.85 4.88
N GLN A 17 -57.71 51.08 3.88
CA GLN A 17 -59.17 50.82 3.88
C GLN A 17 -59.79 51.60 2.73
N LEU A 18 -59.83 51.04 1.51
CA LEU A 18 -60.83 51.36 0.46
C LEU A 18 -60.54 50.57 -0.83
N PHE A 19 -60.86 49.28 -0.85
CA PHE A 19 -61.09 48.54 -2.11
C PHE A 19 -62.34 47.67 -1.96
N LYS A 20 -63.50 48.33 -1.85
CA LYS A 20 -64.82 47.73 -2.05
C LYS A 20 -65.59 48.57 -3.07
N SER A 21 -65.23 48.43 -4.35
CA SER A 21 -66.13 48.65 -5.51
C SER A 21 -65.34 48.87 -6.81
N TYR A 22 -64.73 47.81 -7.36
CA TYR A 22 -64.52 47.73 -8.80
C TYR A 22 -64.98 46.34 -9.24
N GLN A 23 -66.14 46.30 -9.90
CA GLN A 23 -66.63 45.12 -10.59
C GLN A 23 -65.64 44.78 -11.72
N LEU A 24 -64.74 43.84 -11.45
CA LEU A 24 -64.01 43.13 -12.51
C LEU A 24 -65.06 42.32 -13.30
N LEU A 25 -65.05 42.49 -14.63
CA LEU A 25 -65.89 41.71 -15.55
C LEU A 25 -65.84 40.21 -15.22
N PRO A 26 -66.93 39.45 -15.44
CA PRO A 26 -66.91 38.01 -15.22
C PRO A 26 -65.86 37.38 -16.13
N CYS A 27 -64.77 36.87 -15.54
CA CYS A 27 -63.79 36.04 -16.25
C CYS A 27 -64.54 34.86 -16.89
N SER A 28 -64.54 34.83 -18.23
CA SER A 28 -64.76 33.61 -19.00
C SER A 28 -63.92 32.48 -18.43
N GLU A 29 -64.46 31.27 -18.38
CA GLU A 29 -63.80 30.08 -17.81
C GLU A 29 -62.30 30.04 -18.14
N PRO A 30 -61.42 29.80 -17.15
CA PRO A 30 -59.98 29.81 -17.38
C PRO A 30 -59.62 28.75 -18.43
N GLN A 31 -59.04 29.19 -19.55
CA GLN A 31 -58.48 28.28 -20.55
C GLN A 31 -57.43 27.38 -19.89
N ARG A 32 -57.73 26.08 -19.76
CA ARG A 32 -56.80 25.11 -19.20
C ARG A 32 -55.61 24.94 -20.14
N ILE A 33 -54.40 25.18 -19.63
CA ILE A 33 -53.16 24.92 -20.36
C ILE A 33 -53.01 23.40 -20.56
N ASN A 34 -52.91 22.95 -21.81
CA ASN A 34 -52.64 21.54 -22.13
C ASN A 34 -51.14 21.27 -21.98
N LEU A 35 -50.75 20.82 -20.78
CA LEU A 35 -49.37 20.53 -20.41
C LEU A 35 -48.74 19.45 -21.32
N CYS A 36 -49.48 18.39 -21.66
CA CYS A 36 -48.99 17.31 -22.52
C CYS A 36 -48.61 17.81 -23.93
N LYS A 37 -49.47 18.63 -24.54
CA LYS A 37 -49.20 19.23 -25.86
C LYS A 37 -47.95 20.13 -25.81
N ARG A 38 -47.75 20.85 -24.71
CA ARG A 38 -46.57 21.72 -24.53
C ARG A 38 -45.29 20.93 -24.30
N MET A 39 -45.32 19.90 -23.45
CA MET A 39 -44.18 19.00 -23.26
C MET A 39 -43.75 18.36 -24.58
N TYR A 40 -44.71 17.92 -25.41
CA TYR A 40 -44.43 17.39 -26.75
C TYR A 40 -43.71 18.40 -27.65
N LEU A 41 -44.19 19.64 -27.72
CA LEU A 41 -43.60 20.70 -28.55
C LEU A 41 -42.17 21.07 -28.14
N GLN A 42 -41.76 20.70 -26.93
CA GLN A 42 -40.44 21.02 -26.36
C GLN A 42 -39.52 19.80 -26.24
N ILE A 43 -39.93 18.62 -26.76
CA ILE A 43 -39.06 17.43 -26.88
C ILE A 43 -37.79 17.77 -27.67
N SER A 44 -37.91 18.61 -28.71
CA SER A 44 -36.77 19.08 -29.51
C SER A 44 -35.75 19.93 -28.75
N LYS A 45 -36.15 20.56 -27.63
CA LYS A 45 -35.25 21.32 -26.75
C LYS A 45 -34.72 20.49 -25.58
N ALA A 46 -35.41 19.39 -25.26
CA ALA A 46 -35.09 18.52 -24.14
C ALA A 46 -34.13 17.37 -24.51
N ALA A 47 -34.01 17.03 -25.80
CA ALA A 47 -33.20 15.92 -26.28
C ALA A 47 -31.91 16.41 -26.98
N SER A 48 -30.87 15.59 -26.86
CA SER A 48 -29.49 15.99 -27.16
C SER A 48 -29.07 15.76 -28.62
N ASN A 49 -29.79 14.89 -29.35
CA ASN A 49 -29.50 14.52 -30.74
C ASN A 49 -30.81 14.40 -31.56
N PRO A 50 -30.86 14.87 -32.83
CA PRO A 50 -32.01 14.68 -33.73
C PRO A 50 -32.57 13.25 -33.81
N ASP A 51 -31.75 12.20 -33.72
CA ASP A 51 -32.25 10.81 -33.71
C ASP A 51 -33.06 10.48 -32.45
N GLN A 52 -32.63 11.01 -31.31
CA GLN A 52 -33.35 10.90 -30.04
C GLN A 52 -34.64 11.72 -30.07
N VAL A 53 -34.63 12.91 -30.68
CA VAL A 53 -35.84 13.73 -30.91
C VAL A 53 -36.86 12.96 -31.75
N ASN A 54 -36.42 12.34 -32.84
CA ASN A 54 -37.28 11.54 -33.72
C ASN A 54 -37.87 10.34 -32.97
N GLN A 55 -37.07 9.60 -32.21
CA GLN A 55 -37.54 8.46 -31.40
C GLN A 55 -38.52 8.89 -30.31
N LEU A 56 -38.19 9.91 -29.52
CA LEU A 56 -39.06 10.45 -28.47
C LEU A 56 -40.37 11.00 -29.04
N SER A 57 -40.34 11.61 -30.23
CA SER A 57 -41.54 12.12 -30.91
C SER A 57 -42.48 11.02 -31.41
N GLN A 58 -41.95 9.81 -31.64
CA GLN A 58 -42.73 8.61 -31.99
C GLN A 58 -43.30 7.92 -30.74
N ILE A 59 -42.54 7.89 -29.64
CA ILE A 59 -42.91 7.21 -28.38
C ILE A 59 -43.87 8.04 -27.52
N ILE A 60 -43.73 9.38 -27.51
CA ILE A 60 -44.56 10.29 -26.72
C ILE A 60 -45.63 10.90 -27.65
N PRO A 61 -46.88 10.40 -27.68
CA PRO A 61 -47.86 10.86 -28.67
C PRO A 61 -48.30 12.32 -28.48
N GLN A 62 -48.62 13.00 -29.59
CA GLN A 62 -49.13 14.39 -29.62
C GLN A 62 -50.51 14.58 -28.96
N LYS A 63 -51.30 13.50 -28.86
CA LYS A 63 -52.66 13.50 -28.30
C LYS A 63 -52.74 12.45 -27.21
N ILE A 64 -53.32 12.87 -26.08
CA ILE A 64 -53.57 12.00 -24.93
C ILE A 64 -54.52 10.88 -25.35
N LEU A 65 -54.04 9.64 -25.41
CA LEU A 65 -54.90 8.46 -25.44
C LEU A 65 -55.35 8.17 -24.01
N PHE A 66 -56.46 8.81 -23.60
CA PHE A 66 -57.21 8.42 -22.40
C PHE A 66 -58.03 7.15 -22.70
N PRO A 67 -58.35 6.33 -21.68
CA PRO A 67 -59.28 6.77 -20.64
C PRO A 67 -58.61 7.10 -19.30
N LEU A 68 -59.05 8.21 -18.69
CA LEU A 68 -59.04 8.36 -17.23
C LEU A 68 -60.06 7.36 -16.65
N SER A 69 -59.66 6.10 -16.45
CA SER A 69 -60.17 5.39 -15.27
C SER A 69 -59.26 5.80 -14.10
N LYS A 70 -59.80 5.89 -12.89
CA LYS A 70 -59.02 6.17 -11.68
C LYS A 70 -57.94 5.11 -11.40
N ASP A 71 -57.95 4.01 -12.18
CA ASP A 71 -57.24 2.78 -11.90
C ASP A 71 -56.18 2.41 -12.97
N LYS A 72 -55.93 3.23 -13.99
CA LYS A 72 -54.87 2.97 -15.00
C LYS A 72 -53.79 4.04 -15.00
N ILE A 73 -52.56 3.65 -14.68
CA ILE A 73 -51.42 4.56 -14.65
C ILE A 73 -50.83 4.72 -16.04
N THR A 74 -50.69 5.97 -16.50
CA THR A 74 -50.10 6.31 -17.81
C THR A 74 -48.80 7.08 -17.64
N PHE A 75 -47.91 7.01 -18.64
CA PHE A 75 -46.66 7.78 -18.69
C PHE A 75 -46.88 9.28 -18.40
N HIS A 76 -47.92 9.86 -19.00
CA HIS A 76 -48.26 11.27 -18.79
C HIS A 76 -48.75 11.57 -17.38
N SER A 77 -49.62 10.73 -16.81
CA SER A 77 -50.12 10.96 -15.44
C SER A 77 -48.98 10.94 -14.42
N GLN A 78 -48.02 10.04 -14.57
CA GLN A 78 -46.88 9.94 -13.65
C GLN A 78 -45.89 11.09 -13.83
N THR A 79 -45.55 11.42 -15.07
CA THR A 79 -44.65 12.55 -15.35
C THR A 79 -45.23 13.87 -14.81
N ILE A 80 -46.54 14.07 -14.93
CA ILE A 80 -47.23 15.24 -14.34
C ILE A 80 -47.17 15.19 -12.81
N ARG A 81 -47.32 14.02 -12.19
CA ARG A 81 -47.19 13.86 -10.73
C ARG A 81 -45.79 14.24 -10.25
N LEU A 82 -44.75 13.79 -10.95
CA LEU A 82 -43.34 14.15 -10.65
C LEU A 82 -43.12 15.64 -10.78
N ILE A 83 -43.52 16.26 -11.91
CA ILE A 83 -43.39 17.71 -12.12
C ILE A 83 -44.10 18.48 -10.99
N LYS A 84 -45.31 18.08 -10.60
CA LYS A 84 -46.03 18.70 -9.48
C LYS A 84 -45.29 18.55 -8.15
N GLY A 85 -44.69 17.37 -7.88
CA GLY A 85 -43.89 17.13 -6.68
C GLY A 85 -42.65 18.03 -6.62
N ILE A 86 -41.92 18.13 -7.73
CA ILE A 86 -40.72 18.98 -7.87
C ILE A 86 -41.07 20.45 -7.65
N LEU A 87 -42.15 20.92 -8.26
CA LEU A 87 -42.60 22.31 -8.10
C LEU A 87 -43.03 22.60 -6.66
N LYS A 88 -43.74 21.68 -6.00
CA LYS A 88 -44.10 21.82 -4.58
C LYS A 88 -42.87 21.90 -3.67
N ASP A 89 -41.85 21.08 -3.90
CA ASP A 89 -40.61 21.13 -3.11
C ASP A 89 -39.84 22.46 -3.31
N ARG A 90 -39.79 22.96 -4.56
CA ARG A 90 -39.23 24.29 -4.86
C ARG A 90 -40.02 25.41 -4.17
N GLU A 91 -41.35 25.35 -4.25
CA GLU A 91 -42.25 26.31 -3.59
C GLU A 91 -42.20 26.25 -2.05
N LEU A 92 -41.81 25.12 -1.46
CA LEU A 92 -41.64 24.99 0.00
C LEU A 92 -40.30 25.57 0.49
N LYS A 93 -39.26 25.51 -0.35
CA LYS A 93 -37.93 26.10 -0.06
C LYS A 93 -37.93 27.62 -0.24
N GLU A 94 -38.74 28.12 -1.16
CA GLU A 94 -38.99 29.55 -1.32
C GLU A 94 -40.09 30.01 -0.34
N SER A 95 -39.87 31.09 0.42
CA SER A 95 -40.82 31.61 1.41
C SER A 95 -42.27 31.77 0.88
N THR A 96 -43.24 31.84 1.80
CA THR A 96 -44.72 31.77 1.67
C THR A 96 -45.44 32.64 0.62
N ASN A 97 -44.75 33.37 -0.26
CA ASN A 97 -45.32 34.20 -1.34
C ASN A 97 -44.89 33.79 -2.77
N ALA A 98 -44.18 32.68 -2.96
CA ALA A 98 -43.65 32.26 -4.28
C ALA A 98 -44.74 32.05 -5.36
N GLN A 99 -45.91 31.54 -4.99
CA GLN A 99 -47.00 31.19 -5.92
C GLN A 99 -47.54 32.36 -6.74
N GLN A 100 -47.48 33.59 -6.20
CA GLN A 100 -47.95 34.81 -6.87
C GLN A 100 -46.79 35.63 -7.45
N LYS A 101 -45.56 35.41 -6.96
CA LYS A 101 -44.40 36.21 -7.30
C LYS A 101 -43.94 36.00 -8.74
N TRP A 102 -43.98 34.79 -9.29
CA TRP A 102 -43.49 34.54 -10.66
C TRP A 102 -44.32 35.23 -11.75
N ILE A 103 -45.64 35.38 -11.56
CA ILE A 103 -46.52 36.12 -12.48
C ILE A 103 -46.26 37.63 -12.34
N LEU A 104 -46.07 38.10 -11.10
CA LEU A 104 -45.73 39.49 -10.81
C LEU A 104 -44.38 39.85 -11.43
N ASP A 105 -43.36 39.02 -11.25
CA ASP A 105 -42.01 39.20 -11.79
C ASP A 105 -42.04 39.22 -13.32
N GLU A 106 -42.82 38.34 -13.95
CA GLU A 106 -42.99 38.33 -15.40
C GLU A 106 -43.75 39.56 -15.90
N SER A 107 -44.71 40.08 -15.13
CA SER A 107 -45.42 41.33 -15.44
C SER A 107 -44.53 42.58 -15.35
N MET A 108 -43.48 42.53 -14.55
CA MET A 108 -42.49 43.60 -14.40
C MET A 108 -41.33 43.48 -15.42
N ASN A 109 -41.24 42.36 -16.13
CA ASN A 109 -40.17 42.10 -17.10
C ASN A 109 -40.51 42.67 -18.49
N MET A 110 -40.13 43.93 -18.70
CA MET A 110 -40.50 44.70 -19.91
C MET A 110 -39.95 44.10 -21.21
N THR A 111 -38.78 43.45 -21.18
CA THR A 111 -38.18 42.84 -22.38
C THR A 111 -38.93 41.58 -22.80
N LYS A 112 -39.23 40.68 -21.85
CA LYS A 112 -39.99 39.45 -22.13
C LYS A 112 -41.42 39.72 -22.59
N LEU A 113 -42.06 40.77 -22.07
CA LEU A 113 -43.39 41.20 -22.52
C LEU A 113 -43.37 41.69 -23.97
N GLN A 114 -42.33 42.44 -24.36
CA GLN A 114 -42.16 42.91 -25.73
C GLN A 114 -41.89 41.74 -26.70
N GLU A 115 -41.05 40.78 -26.31
CA GLU A 115 -40.75 39.58 -27.12
C GLU A 115 -41.94 38.63 -27.28
N ALA A 116 -42.83 38.57 -26.28
CA ALA A 116 -43.99 37.69 -26.30
C ALA A 116 -45.22 38.32 -26.98
N GLY A 117 -45.24 39.65 -27.13
CA GLY A 117 -46.31 40.44 -27.74
C GLY A 117 -47.57 40.60 -26.88
N THR A 118 -48.01 39.53 -26.20
CA THR A 118 -49.14 39.54 -25.27
C THR A 118 -48.73 39.02 -23.89
N PHE A 119 -49.40 39.53 -22.84
CA PHE A 119 -49.15 39.07 -21.46
C PHE A 119 -49.43 37.56 -21.31
N GLN A 120 -50.49 37.05 -21.94
CA GLN A 120 -50.80 35.62 -21.93
C GLN A 120 -49.64 34.79 -22.51
N ASN A 121 -49.04 35.24 -23.61
CA ASN A 121 -47.88 34.56 -24.22
C ASN A 121 -46.62 34.68 -23.36
N ALA A 122 -46.42 35.80 -22.66
CA ALA A 122 -45.27 35.99 -21.76
C ALA A 122 -45.33 35.03 -20.57
N VAL A 123 -46.47 34.97 -19.89
CA VAL A 123 -46.72 34.03 -18.78
C VAL A 123 -46.57 32.58 -19.25
N VAL A 124 -47.08 32.28 -20.44
CA VAL A 124 -46.94 30.98 -21.08
C VAL A 124 -45.47 30.61 -21.35
N ARG A 125 -44.66 31.54 -21.88
CA ARG A 125 -43.24 31.29 -22.14
C ARG A 125 -42.47 31.13 -20.83
N LYS A 126 -42.78 31.92 -19.82
CA LYS A 126 -42.22 31.77 -18.47
C LYS A 126 -42.58 30.42 -17.85
N PHE A 127 -43.81 29.95 -18.07
CA PHE A 127 -44.21 28.60 -17.67
C PHE A 127 -43.40 27.54 -18.42
N ASP A 128 -43.21 27.68 -19.73
CA ASP A 128 -42.37 26.80 -20.53
C ASP A 128 -40.89 26.82 -20.02
N ASP A 129 -40.32 28.00 -19.72
CA ASP A 129 -38.97 28.17 -19.16
C ASP A 129 -38.76 27.40 -17.84
N ILE A 130 -39.82 27.25 -17.04
CA ILE A 130 -39.77 26.51 -15.77
C ILE A 130 -39.92 24.99 -16.00
N ILE A 131 -40.85 24.59 -16.87
CA ILE A 131 -41.19 23.17 -17.06
C ILE A 131 -40.20 22.44 -17.97
N ILE A 132 -39.66 23.10 -19.00
CA ILE A 132 -38.78 22.45 -19.99
C ILE A 132 -37.52 21.87 -19.33
N PRO A 133 -36.77 22.59 -18.48
CA PRO A 133 -35.57 22.05 -17.84
C PRO A 133 -35.90 20.86 -16.93
N ILE A 134 -37.03 20.93 -16.21
CA ILE A 134 -37.50 19.83 -15.35
C ILE A 134 -37.83 18.61 -16.20
N PHE A 135 -38.56 18.79 -17.30
CA PHE A 135 -38.93 17.70 -18.19
C PHE A 135 -37.71 17.09 -18.89
N ALA A 136 -36.78 17.91 -19.40
CA ALA A 136 -35.53 17.45 -19.99
C ALA A 136 -34.71 16.63 -18.99
N LYS A 137 -34.68 17.05 -17.73
CA LYS A 137 -33.98 16.31 -16.68
C LYS A 137 -34.64 14.97 -16.38
N ILE A 138 -35.97 14.93 -16.27
CA ILE A 138 -36.72 13.66 -16.13
C ILE A 138 -36.37 12.73 -17.28
N ILE A 139 -36.43 13.20 -18.53
CA ILE A 139 -36.08 12.43 -19.73
C ILE A 139 -34.63 11.92 -19.67
N SER A 140 -33.67 12.76 -19.27
CA SER A 140 -32.26 12.36 -19.17
C SER A 140 -32.01 11.22 -18.17
N VAL A 141 -32.84 11.12 -17.12
CA VAL A 141 -32.72 10.07 -16.11
C VAL A 141 -33.43 8.79 -16.58
N ILE A 142 -34.61 8.90 -17.19
CA ILE A 142 -35.39 7.72 -17.59
C ILE A 142 -34.95 7.10 -18.92
N ASP A 143 -34.30 7.87 -19.80
CA ASP A 143 -33.83 7.43 -21.12
C ASP A 143 -32.34 7.02 -21.11
N LYS A 144 -31.77 6.78 -19.92
CA LYS A 144 -30.43 6.19 -19.81
C LYS A 144 -30.42 4.86 -20.60
N TYR A 145 -29.38 4.64 -21.41
CA TYR A 145 -29.24 3.46 -22.28
C TYR A 145 -30.41 3.24 -23.26
N SER A 146 -31.08 4.32 -23.70
CA SER A 146 -32.26 4.29 -24.60
C SER A 146 -33.45 3.47 -24.06
N ASN A 147 -33.62 3.44 -22.75
CA ASN A 147 -34.70 2.70 -22.08
C ASN A 147 -36.12 3.07 -22.55
N LEU A 148 -36.35 4.28 -23.09
CA LEU A 148 -37.66 4.65 -23.63
C LEU A 148 -37.99 3.89 -24.92
N LYS A 149 -37.01 3.33 -25.64
CA LYS A 149 -37.27 2.46 -26.81
C LYS A 149 -38.08 1.22 -26.45
N LEU A 150 -38.04 0.76 -25.20
CA LEU A 150 -38.83 -0.38 -24.74
C LEU A 150 -40.34 -0.11 -24.87
N LEU A 151 -40.78 1.14 -24.75
CA LEU A 151 -42.19 1.53 -24.93
C LEU A 151 -42.65 1.48 -26.40
N SER A 152 -41.73 1.36 -27.36
CA SER A 152 -42.07 1.20 -28.79
C SER A 152 -42.26 -0.26 -29.22
N LYS A 153 -41.81 -1.22 -28.41
CA LYS A 153 -41.95 -2.66 -28.66
C LYS A 153 -43.29 -3.12 -28.07
N ILE A 154 -44.17 -3.63 -28.92
CA ILE A 154 -45.59 -3.93 -28.62
C ILE A 154 -45.73 -5.26 -27.87
N GLU A 155 -45.09 -5.38 -26.71
CA GLU A 155 -45.39 -6.45 -25.75
C GLU A 155 -46.08 -5.81 -24.53
N THR A 156 -47.36 -6.14 -24.36
CA THR A 156 -48.22 -5.52 -23.33
C THR A 156 -47.69 -5.69 -21.91
N GLU A 157 -46.93 -6.75 -21.64
CA GLU A 157 -46.38 -7.05 -20.32
C GLU A 157 -45.11 -6.24 -20.00
N LEU A 158 -44.23 -6.03 -20.99
CA LEU A 158 -43.04 -5.19 -20.86
C LEU A 158 -43.40 -3.71 -20.64
N GLU A 159 -44.41 -3.23 -21.37
CA GLU A 159 -44.94 -1.87 -21.20
C GLU A 159 -45.52 -1.68 -19.79
N GLN A 160 -46.29 -2.67 -19.31
CA GLN A 160 -46.85 -2.65 -17.95
C GLN A 160 -45.78 -2.68 -16.88
N LEU A 161 -44.75 -3.53 -17.02
CA LEU A 161 -43.62 -3.57 -16.10
C LEU A 161 -42.87 -2.23 -16.08
N TRP A 162 -42.60 -1.65 -17.25
CA TRP A 162 -41.94 -0.36 -17.37
C TRP A 162 -42.73 0.75 -16.65
N LEU A 163 -44.05 0.81 -16.88
CA LEU A 163 -44.92 1.79 -16.24
C LEU A 163 -44.96 1.58 -14.73
N ASN A 164 -45.10 0.34 -14.25
CA ASN A 164 -45.14 0.02 -12.83
C ASN A 164 -43.85 0.43 -12.12
N LEU A 165 -42.67 0.14 -12.71
CA LEU A 165 -41.38 0.55 -12.16
C LEU A 165 -41.22 2.08 -12.13
N TYR A 166 -41.65 2.78 -13.19
CA TYR A 166 -41.65 4.25 -13.23
C TYR A 166 -42.58 4.88 -12.18
N ASN A 167 -43.63 4.16 -11.77
CA ASN A 167 -44.57 4.60 -10.74
C ASN A 167 -44.11 4.32 -9.31
N SER A 168 -43.01 3.60 -9.13
CA SER A 168 -42.48 3.30 -7.80
C SER A 168 -42.09 4.58 -7.05
N ASP A 169 -42.30 4.55 -5.72
CA ASP A 169 -41.91 5.66 -4.85
C ASP A 169 -40.39 5.85 -4.83
N TYR A 170 -39.61 4.78 -5.03
CA TYR A 170 -38.15 4.83 -5.14
C TYR A 170 -37.66 5.61 -6.36
N VAL A 171 -38.14 5.26 -7.57
CA VAL A 171 -37.76 5.97 -8.80
C VAL A 171 -38.15 7.45 -8.72
N THR A 172 -39.30 7.72 -8.11
CA THR A 172 -39.76 9.08 -7.82
C THR A 172 -38.78 9.84 -6.92
N GLN A 173 -38.38 9.25 -5.79
CA GLN A 173 -37.43 9.86 -4.84
C GLN A 173 -36.03 10.05 -5.46
N MET A 174 -35.55 9.08 -6.24
CA MET A 174 -34.26 9.16 -6.92
C MET A 174 -34.23 10.30 -7.97
N ILE A 175 -35.31 10.47 -8.74
CA ILE A 175 -35.45 11.59 -9.67
C ILE A 175 -35.42 12.91 -8.90
N MET A 176 -36.16 12.99 -7.79
CA MET A 176 -36.21 14.18 -6.92
C MET A 176 -34.83 14.52 -6.33
N SER A 177 -34.03 13.55 -5.89
CA SER A 177 -32.70 13.78 -5.31
C SER A 177 -31.66 14.22 -6.36
N LYS A 178 -31.63 13.57 -7.53
CA LYS A 178 -30.75 13.95 -8.66
C LYS A 178 -31.10 15.33 -9.27
N LEU A 179 -32.30 15.83 -9.01
CA LEU A 179 -32.74 17.19 -9.35
C LEU A 179 -32.26 18.25 -8.36
N GLN A 180 -31.87 17.86 -7.14
CA GLN A 180 -31.39 18.78 -6.09
C GLN A 180 -29.86 18.96 -6.09
N SER A 181 -29.11 18.00 -6.64
CA SER A 181 -27.65 17.90 -6.47
C SER A 181 -26.78 18.53 -7.57
N ILE A 182 -27.37 19.18 -8.59
CA ILE A 182 -26.62 19.69 -9.76
C ILE A 182 -26.78 21.22 -9.87
N PRO A 183 -25.69 22.02 -9.88
CA PRO A 183 -25.74 23.43 -10.24
C PRO A 183 -26.13 23.59 -11.72
N ASP A 184 -26.94 24.61 -12.02
CA ASP A 184 -27.63 24.83 -13.31
C ASP A 184 -26.72 24.91 -14.57
N ASP A 185 -25.39 24.88 -14.45
CA ASP A 185 -24.43 25.08 -15.56
C ASP A 185 -23.65 23.82 -16.00
N SER A 186 -23.83 22.64 -15.40
CA SER A 186 -23.11 21.42 -15.84
C SER A 186 -24.01 20.44 -16.61
N PHE A 187 -24.59 20.88 -17.73
CA PHE A 187 -25.21 19.97 -18.71
C PHE A 187 -24.17 19.43 -19.71
N SER A 188 -23.16 18.76 -19.18
CA SER A 188 -22.41 17.74 -19.92
C SER A 188 -23.20 16.44 -19.81
N ILE A 189 -24.15 16.22 -20.71
CA ILE A 189 -24.58 14.85 -21.02
C ILE A 189 -23.31 14.07 -21.32
N ASN A 190 -23.12 12.92 -20.68
CA ASN A 190 -21.98 12.01 -20.88
C ASN A 190 -21.72 11.76 -22.38
N ALA A 191 -20.97 12.65 -23.01
CA ALA A 191 -20.44 12.57 -24.35
C ALA A 191 -19.06 11.91 -24.23
N THR A 192 -19.04 10.70 -23.69
CA THR A 192 -17.89 9.81 -23.74
C THR A 192 -18.26 8.65 -24.64
N SER A 193 -18.12 8.89 -25.94
CA SER A 193 -17.45 8.05 -26.95
C SER A 193 -17.23 6.55 -26.67
N ALA A 194 -18.26 5.83 -26.22
CA ALA A 194 -18.33 4.38 -26.30
C ALA A 194 -19.72 4.02 -26.86
N LYS A 195 -19.82 3.00 -27.72
CA LYS A 195 -21.13 2.47 -28.16
C LYS A 195 -21.94 2.10 -26.90
N GLN A 196 -22.87 2.95 -26.49
CA GLN A 196 -23.77 2.63 -25.38
C GLN A 196 -24.75 1.55 -25.86
N PHE A 197 -24.88 0.47 -25.09
CA PHE A 197 -25.84 -0.59 -25.38
C PHE A 197 -27.28 -0.09 -25.19
N PHE A 198 -28.23 -0.81 -25.80
CA PHE A 198 -29.65 -0.53 -25.66
C PHE A 198 -30.27 -1.47 -24.63
N CYS A 199 -30.91 -0.90 -23.61
CA CYS A 199 -31.62 -1.71 -22.62
C CYS A 199 -32.69 -2.60 -23.27
N GLN A 200 -32.70 -3.87 -22.88
CA GLN A 200 -33.74 -4.84 -23.15
C GLN A 200 -34.69 -5.00 -21.95
N PHE A 201 -34.24 -4.66 -20.74
CA PHE A 201 -34.97 -4.72 -19.49
C PHE A 201 -35.25 -3.32 -18.92
N PRO A 202 -36.50 -3.02 -18.49
CA PRO A 202 -36.83 -1.71 -17.94
C PRO A 202 -36.00 -1.33 -16.72
N PHE A 203 -35.33 -0.17 -16.76
CA PHE A 203 -34.64 0.43 -15.61
C PHE A 203 -33.59 -0.50 -14.93
N CYS A 204 -32.93 -1.40 -15.67
CA CYS A 204 -31.94 -2.34 -15.13
C CYS A 204 -30.87 -1.66 -14.24
N TRP A 205 -30.39 -0.47 -14.62
CA TRP A 205 -29.39 0.27 -13.84
C TRP A 205 -29.90 0.75 -12.47
N ILE A 206 -31.21 0.98 -12.31
CA ILE A 206 -31.79 1.39 -11.02
C ILE A 206 -31.74 0.20 -10.06
N LEU A 207 -32.07 -0.99 -10.54
CA LEU A 207 -31.97 -2.22 -9.75
C LEU A 207 -30.52 -2.51 -9.34
N ASN A 208 -29.56 -2.21 -10.21
CA ASN A 208 -28.14 -2.30 -9.88
C ASN A 208 -27.71 -1.24 -8.85
N ASP A 209 -28.15 0.02 -9.00
CA ASP A 209 -27.82 1.11 -8.05
C ASP A 209 -28.34 0.77 -6.63
N ILE A 210 -29.58 0.27 -6.49
CA ILE A 210 -30.18 -0.10 -5.19
C ILE A 210 -29.32 -1.14 -4.44
N VAL A 211 -28.84 -2.15 -5.16
CA VAL A 211 -28.08 -3.24 -4.54
C VAL A 211 -26.63 -2.84 -4.28
N ASN A 212 -26.02 -2.02 -5.15
CA ASN A 212 -24.70 -1.44 -4.88
C ASN A 212 -24.69 -0.50 -3.66
N GLU A 213 -25.79 0.20 -3.38
CA GLU A 213 -25.94 1.03 -2.17
C GLU A 213 -26.05 0.17 -0.88
N ASN A 214 -26.28 -1.14 -0.99
CA ASN A 214 -26.49 -2.06 0.14
C ASN A 214 -25.65 -3.36 0.02
N PRO A 215 -24.31 -3.28 -0.07
CA PRO A 215 -23.46 -4.43 -0.41
C PRO A 215 -23.32 -5.48 0.71
N SER A 216 -23.69 -5.15 1.95
CA SER A 216 -23.48 -5.99 3.14
C SER A 216 -24.75 -6.70 3.63
N LYS A 217 -25.86 -6.63 2.88
CA LYS A 217 -27.17 -7.12 3.31
C LYS A 217 -27.47 -8.48 2.69
N ASP A 218 -28.03 -9.38 3.49
CA ASP A 218 -28.37 -10.73 3.06
C ASP A 218 -29.54 -10.75 2.06
N THR A 219 -29.74 -11.89 1.40
CA THR A 219 -30.79 -12.06 0.38
C THR A 219 -32.17 -11.66 0.92
N GLU A 220 -32.50 -12.04 2.17
CA GLU A 220 -33.78 -11.70 2.81
C GLU A 220 -33.91 -10.19 3.15
N GLU A 221 -32.80 -9.52 3.44
CA GLU A 221 -32.75 -8.08 3.73
C GLU A 221 -32.86 -7.24 2.45
N LEU A 222 -32.22 -7.66 1.36
CA LEU A 222 -32.40 -7.05 0.04
C LEU A 222 -33.82 -7.28 -0.48
N ILE A 223 -34.39 -8.46 -0.21
CA ILE A 223 -35.79 -8.77 -0.50
C ILE A 223 -36.72 -7.79 0.21
N THR A 224 -36.51 -7.55 1.51
CA THR A 224 -37.33 -6.60 2.29
C THR A 224 -37.17 -5.15 1.82
N ILE A 225 -35.96 -4.72 1.47
CA ILE A 225 -35.72 -3.35 0.96
C ILE A 225 -36.43 -3.12 -0.36
N LEU A 226 -36.35 -4.06 -1.30
CA LEU A 226 -37.01 -3.92 -2.59
C LEU A 226 -38.54 -4.12 -2.47
N GLN A 227 -39.01 -4.83 -1.45
CA GLN A 227 -40.43 -4.87 -1.06
C GLN A 227 -40.92 -3.50 -0.53
N ASP A 228 -40.15 -2.86 0.35
CA ASP A 228 -40.45 -1.52 0.89
C ASP A 228 -40.55 -0.45 -0.21
N TYR A 229 -39.80 -0.64 -1.30
CA TYR A 229 -39.84 0.25 -2.48
C TYR A 229 -41.05 0.03 -3.41
N GLY A 230 -41.94 -0.90 -3.10
CA GLY A 230 -43.15 -1.18 -3.89
C GLY A 230 -42.87 -1.83 -5.25
N LEU A 231 -41.64 -2.29 -5.50
CA LEU A 231 -41.22 -2.93 -6.74
C LEU A 231 -41.72 -4.38 -6.81
N PHE A 232 -41.92 -5.02 -5.66
CA PHE A 232 -42.34 -6.42 -5.53
C PHE A 232 -43.70 -6.72 -6.19
N GLN A 233 -44.71 -5.88 -5.98
CA GLN A 233 -46.05 -6.04 -6.57
C GLN A 233 -46.01 -5.96 -8.11
N SER A 234 -45.01 -5.28 -8.67
CA SER A 234 -44.83 -5.12 -10.12
C SER A 234 -44.27 -6.38 -10.78
N PHE A 235 -43.55 -7.21 -10.01
CA PHE A 235 -42.95 -8.46 -10.48
C PHE A 235 -43.88 -9.67 -10.29
N GLU A 236 -44.74 -9.67 -9.26
CA GLU A 236 -45.73 -10.75 -9.02
C GLU A 236 -46.90 -10.75 -10.03
N SER A 237 -47.21 -9.60 -10.65
CA SER A 237 -48.33 -9.49 -11.59
C SER A 237 -48.06 -10.08 -12.99
N LEU A 238 -46.87 -10.64 -13.23
CA LEU A 238 -46.42 -11.09 -14.55
C LEU A 238 -46.68 -12.59 -14.77
N PRO A 239 -47.09 -13.01 -15.99
CA PRO A 239 -47.30 -14.42 -16.30
C PRO A 239 -45.97 -15.18 -16.38
N GLU A 240 -45.95 -16.45 -15.94
CA GLU A 240 -44.75 -17.29 -15.84
C GLU A 240 -43.98 -17.41 -17.17
N THR A 241 -44.68 -17.45 -18.30
CA THR A 241 -44.10 -17.50 -19.64
C THR A 241 -43.25 -16.27 -19.99
N THR A 242 -43.52 -15.13 -19.37
CA THR A 242 -42.75 -13.88 -19.57
C THR A 242 -41.55 -13.76 -18.64
N ILE A 243 -41.56 -14.46 -17.50
CA ILE A 243 -40.49 -14.41 -16.51
C ILE A 243 -39.17 -14.90 -17.11
N SER A 244 -39.21 -15.99 -17.89
CA SER A 244 -38.03 -16.52 -18.60
C SER A 244 -37.43 -15.53 -19.59
N SER A 245 -38.26 -14.89 -20.42
CA SER A 245 -37.77 -13.88 -21.39
C SER A 245 -37.22 -12.64 -20.68
N LEU A 246 -37.88 -12.18 -19.62
CA LEU A 246 -37.46 -11.04 -18.82
C LEU A 246 -36.17 -11.31 -18.05
N ALA A 247 -35.98 -12.53 -17.52
CA ALA A 247 -34.75 -12.96 -16.87
C ALA A 247 -33.56 -12.89 -17.83
N ARG A 248 -33.75 -13.35 -19.08
CA ARG A 248 -32.72 -13.25 -20.12
C ARG A 248 -32.40 -11.80 -20.47
N PHE A 249 -33.42 -10.95 -20.63
CA PHE A 249 -33.21 -9.51 -20.89
C PHE A 249 -32.50 -8.80 -19.74
N TYR A 250 -32.80 -9.18 -18.49
CA TYR A 250 -32.12 -8.65 -17.32
C TYR A 250 -30.64 -9.05 -17.28
N VAL A 251 -30.32 -10.33 -17.51
CA VAL A 251 -28.91 -10.79 -17.54
C VAL A 251 -28.13 -10.10 -18.65
N HIS A 252 -28.71 -9.97 -19.85
CA HIS A 252 -28.11 -9.22 -20.96
C HIS A 252 -27.74 -7.79 -20.52
N ASP A 253 -28.70 -7.04 -20.01
CA ASP A 253 -28.48 -5.65 -19.60
C ASP A 253 -27.52 -5.52 -18.43
N PHE A 254 -27.56 -6.47 -17.48
CA PHE A 254 -26.67 -6.50 -16.32
C PHE A 254 -25.22 -6.71 -16.76
N VAL A 255 -24.94 -7.70 -17.61
CA VAL A 255 -23.59 -7.98 -18.12
C VAL A 255 -23.02 -6.77 -18.87
N HIS A 256 -23.84 -6.09 -19.68
CA HIS A 256 -23.42 -4.87 -20.38
C HIS A 256 -23.21 -3.67 -19.44
N LEU A 257 -23.90 -3.62 -18.30
CA LEU A 257 -23.72 -2.59 -17.28
C LEU A 257 -22.38 -2.73 -16.52
N LEU A 258 -21.83 -3.94 -16.44
CA LEU A 258 -20.54 -4.21 -15.79
C LEU A 258 -19.34 -3.61 -16.54
N ASP A 259 -19.49 -3.28 -17.82
CA ASP A 259 -18.44 -2.69 -18.65
C ASP A 259 -18.22 -1.20 -18.33
N THR A 260 -17.52 -0.97 -17.22
CA THR A 260 -17.20 0.37 -16.69
C THR A 260 -15.89 0.94 -17.24
N LYS A 261 -15.10 0.15 -17.96
CA LYS A 261 -13.75 0.52 -18.45
C LYS A 261 -13.75 1.15 -19.86
N GLY A 262 -14.92 1.29 -20.50
CA GLY A 262 -15.13 2.22 -21.62
C GLY A 262 -14.56 1.80 -22.98
N GLN A 263 -14.03 0.58 -23.11
CA GLN A 263 -13.62 0.01 -24.41
C GLN A 263 -14.66 -1.00 -24.86
N ALA A 264 -15.37 -0.69 -25.96
CA ALA A 264 -16.39 -1.58 -26.50
C ALA A 264 -15.77 -2.93 -26.92
N LEU A 265 -16.10 -3.97 -26.15
CA LEU A 265 -15.77 -5.35 -26.50
C LEU A 265 -16.70 -5.85 -27.62
N LYS A 266 -16.31 -6.95 -28.27
CA LYS A 266 -17.13 -7.53 -29.34
C LYS A 266 -18.38 -8.19 -28.76
N GLU A 267 -19.44 -8.30 -29.55
CA GLU A 267 -20.73 -8.88 -29.12
C GLU A 267 -20.56 -10.30 -28.55
N GLU A 268 -19.62 -11.09 -29.09
CA GLU A 268 -19.36 -12.45 -28.64
C GLU A 268 -18.85 -12.53 -27.18
N TYR A 269 -18.29 -11.44 -26.62
CA TYR A 269 -17.84 -11.39 -25.22
C TYR A 269 -19.05 -11.38 -24.28
N TYR A 270 -20.02 -10.52 -24.58
CA TYR A 270 -21.22 -10.39 -23.79
C TYR A 270 -22.06 -11.67 -23.89
N GLU A 271 -22.16 -12.29 -25.08
CA GLU A 271 -22.84 -13.58 -25.23
C GLU A 271 -22.24 -14.70 -24.36
N VAL A 272 -20.91 -14.75 -24.24
CA VAL A 272 -20.21 -15.72 -23.39
C VAL A 272 -20.52 -15.49 -21.91
N LEU A 273 -20.48 -14.24 -21.47
CA LEU A 273 -20.79 -13.90 -20.08
C LEU A 273 -22.28 -14.08 -19.76
N GLU A 274 -23.18 -13.79 -20.69
CA GLU A 274 -24.62 -14.03 -20.54
C GLU A 274 -24.91 -15.51 -20.28
N LYS A 275 -24.33 -16.41 -21.10
CA LYS A 275 -24.47 -17.87 -20.92
C LYS A 275 -23.91 -18.32 -19.56
N CYS A 276 -22.74 -17.83 -19.18
CA CYS A 276 -22.11 -18.15 -17.90
C CYS A 276 -22.96 -17.68 -16.70
N MET A 277 -23.46 -16.43 -16.75
CA MET A 277 -24.31 -15.86 -15.70
C MET A 277 -25.65 -16.61 -15.57
N ILE A 278 -26.26 -16.99 -16.69
CA ILE A 278 -27.49 -17.82 -16.71
C ILE A 278 -27.23 -19.17 -16.03
N ALA A 279 -26.14 -19.85 -16.40
CA ALA A 279 -25.78 -21.16 -15.86
C ALA A 279 -25.48 -21.09 -14.35
N MET A 280 -24.67 -20.14 -13.91
CA MET A 280 -24.33 -19.96 -12.50
C MET A 280 -25.52 -19.55 -11.64
N SER A 281 -26.47 -18.81 -12.20
CA SER A 281 -27.68 -18.37 -11.50
C SER A 281 -28.77 -19.46 -11.45
N GLY A 282 -28.53 -20.63 -12.06
CA GLY A 282 -29.47 -21.76 -12.06
C GLY A 282 -30.78 -21.46 -12.81
N ILE A 283 -30.77 -20.53 -13.77
CA ILE A 283 -31.96 -20.14 -14.51
C ILE A 283 -32.28 -21.24 -15.53
N SER A 284 -33.21 -22.14 -15.21
CA SER A 284 -33.69 -23.17 -16.13
C SER A 284 -34.79 -22.62 -17.03
N PHE A 285 -34.61 -22.72 -18.35
CA PHE A 285 -35.64 -22.38 -19.34
C PHE A 285 -36.51 -23.60 -19.74
N SER A 286 -36.55 -24.65 -18.91
CA SER A 286 -37.38 -25.85 -19.15
C SER A 286 -38.82 -25.64 -18.68
N ASP A 287 -39.79 -26.17 -19.43
CA ASP A 287 -41.24 -26.09 -19.16
C ASP A 287 -41.69 -26.83 -17.88
N GLU A 288 -40.78 -27.43 -17.10
CA GLU A 288 -41.09 -28.09 -15.83
C GLU A 288 -40.81 -27.16 -14.64
N LEU A 289 -41.91 -26.78 -13.99
CA LEU A 289 -42.05 -25.79 -12.93
C LEU A 289 -41.10 -25.99 -11.73
N ASN A 290 -40.21 -25.02 -11.55
CA ASN A 290 -39.94 -24.38 -10.26
C ASN A 290 -39.72 -22.88 -10.54
N VAL A 291 -40.81 -22.13 -10.72
CA VAL A 291 -40.74 -20.71 -11.05
C VAL A 291 -40.28 -19.94 -9.81
N THR A 292 -38.98 -19.70 -9.74
CA THR A 292 -38.42 -18.63 -8.90
C THR A 292 -38.94 -17.29 -9.45
N SER A 293 -39.52 -16.44 -8.61
CA SER A 293 -40.02 -15.12 -9.06
C SER A 293 -38.93 -14.34 -9.81
N LEU A 294 -39.30 -13.52 -10.82
CA LEU A 294 -38.35 -12.65 -11.56
C LEU A 294 -37.47 -11.83 -10.61
N PHE A 295 -38.05 -11.47 -9.47
CA PHE A 295 -37.40 -10.81 -8.37
C PHE A 295 -36.25 -11.62 -7.74
N GLN A 296 -36.47 -12.90 -7.44
CA GLN A 296 -35.42 -13.78 -6.93
C GLN A 296 -34.33 -14.00 -7.97
N ILE A 297 -34.68 -14.00 -9.26
CA ILE A 297 -33.70 -14.09 -10.36
C ILE A 297 -32.78 -12.85 -10.37
N VAL A 298 -33.34 -11.65 -10.27
CA VAL A 298 -32.56 -10.39 -10.20
C VAL A 298 -31.55 -10.42 -9.05
N VAL A 299 -32.02 -10.80 -7.85
CA VAL A 299 -31.18 -10.86 -6.65
C VAL A 299 -30.12 -11.97 -6.76
N ASN A 300 -30.50 -13.15 -7.27
CA ASN A 300 -29.56 -14.26 -7.45
C ASN A 300 -28.44 -13.91 -8.45
N VAL A 301 -28.78 -13.30 -9.60
CA VAL A 301 -27.79 -12.88 -10.61
C VAL A 301 -26.78 -11.90 -10.02
N GLN A 302 -27.25 -10.91 -9.26
CA GLN A 302 -26.39 -9.94 -8.61
C GLN A 302 -25.52 -10.59 -7.52
N ARG A 303 -26.09 -11.47 -6.68
CA ARG A 303 -25.34 -12.21 -5.66
C ARG A 303 -24.24 -13.05 -6.28
N VAL A 304 -24.56 -13.83 -7.31
CA VAL A 304 -23.61 -14.67 -8.05
C VAL A 304 -22.44 -13.83 -8.59
N TYR A 305 -22.75 -12.64 -9.14
CA TYR A 305 -21.72 -11.70 -9.57
C TYR A 305 -20.87 -11.20 -8.40
N PHE A 306 -21.46 -10.73 -7.29
CA PHE A 306 -20.69 -10.19 -6.16
C PHE A 306 -19.80 -11.23 -5.48
N GLU A 307 -20.32 -12.45 -5.27
CA GLU A 307 -19.55 -13.57 -4.70
C GLU A 307 -18.36 -13.95 -5.59
N ASN A 308 -18.49 -13.78 -6.91
CA ASN A 308 -17.47 -14.15 -7.89
C ASN A 308 -16.85 -12.93 -8.60
N LYS A 309 -16.97 -11.73 -8.03
CA LYS A 309 -16.62 -10.47 -8.70
C LYS A 309 -15.18 -10.47 -9.20
N LEU A 310 -14.27 -10.95 -8.36
CA LEU A 310 -12.85 -11.07 -8.69
C LEU A 310 -12.63 -11.93 -9.95
N PHE A 311 -13.35 -13.03 -10.14
CA PHE A 311 -13.19 -13.88 -11.32
C PHE A 311 -13.75 -13.22 -12.59
N PHE A 312 -14.84 -12.47 -12.50
CA PHE A 312 -15.36 -11.68 -13.62
C PHE A 312 -14.40 -10.55 -14.02
N ASP A 313 -13.82 -9.87 -13.04
CA ASP A 313 -12.84 -8.81 -13.27
C ASP A 313 -11.57 -9.38 -13.93
N LEU A 314 -11.05 -10.51 -13.43
CA LEU A 314 -9.90 -11.21 -14.01
C LEU A 314 -10.18 -11.72 -15.43
N PHE A 315 -11.38 -12.24 -15.69
CA PHE A 315 -11.79 -12.65 -17.04
C PHE A 315 -11.82 -11.48 -18.00
N SER A 316 -12.42 -10.35 -17.59
CA SER A 316 -12.43 -9.12 -18.38
C SER A 316 -11.00 -8.66 -18.71
N GLU A 317 -10.12 -8.59 -17.71
CA GLU A 317 -8.73 -8.18 -17.89
C GLU A 317 -7.95 -9.10 -18.84
N LEU A 318 -8.16 -10.42 -18.74
CA LEU A 318 -7.56 -11.40 -19.63
C LEU A 318 -8.04 -11.25 -21.09
N ILE A 319 -9.33 -10.99 -21.29
CA ILE A 319 -9.89 -10.76 -22.63
C ILE A 319 -9.42 -9.43 -23.22
N MET A 320 -9.30 -8.38 -22.41
CA MET A 320 -8.73 -7.10 -22.84
C MET A 320 -7.28 -7.27 -23.31
N LEU A 321 -6.51 -8.13 -22.65
CA LEU A 321 -5.14 -8.45 -23.01
C LEU A 321 -5.07 -9.21 -24.36
N VAL A 322 -5.94 -10.20 -24.56
CA VAL A 322 -6.00 -11.01 -25.80
C VAL A 322 -7.45 -11.14 -26.32
N PRO A 323 -7.94 -10.16 -27.11
CA PRO A 323 -9.34 -10.16 -27.55
C PRO A 323 -9.74 -11.31 -28.49
N SER A 324 -8.76 -11.97 -29.13
CA SER A 324 -9.01 -13.12 -30.01
C SER A 324 -9.45 -14.38 -29.26
N THR A 325 -9.24 -14.43 -27.95
CA THR A 325 -9.62 -15.54 -27.07
C THR A 325 -11.14 -15.75 -27.07
N VAL A 326 -11.93 -14.68 -27.08
CA VAL A 326 -13.40 -14.73 -27.03
C VAL A 326 -14.00 -15.56 -28.17
N LEU A 327 -13.49 -15.41 -29.39
CA LEU A 327 -13.99 -16.14 -30.57
C LEU A 327 -13.71 -17.64 -30.49
N LYS A 328 -12.61 -18.04 -29.84
CA LYS A 328 -12.27 -19.44 -29.64
C LYS A 328 -13.11 -20.04 -28.51
N ILE A 329 -13.35 -19.27 -27.46
CA ILE A 329 -14.21 -19.65 -26.33
C ILE A 329 -15.67 -19.83 -26.80
N SER A 330 -16.21 -18.90 -27.60
CA SER A 330 -17.62 -18.97 -28.03
C SER A 330 -17.93 -20.20 -28.90
N SER A 331 -16.91 -20.82 -29.50
CA SER A 331 -17.03 -22.10 -30.22
C SER A 331 -17.07 -23.33 -29.31
N LYS A 332 -16.65 -23.20 -28.05
CA LYS A 332 -16.78 -24.21 -26.99
C LYS A 332 -18.11 -23.96 -26.24
N THR A 333 -18.84 -25.02 -25.91
CA THR A 333 -20.15 -24.91 -25.24
C THR A 333 -19.96 -24.47 -23.79
N ASN A 334 -20.20 -23.18 -23.52
CA ASN A 334 -20.00 -22.55 -22.21
C ASN A 334 -21.24 -22.61 -21.30
N ASP A 335 -21.52 -23.78 -20.73
CA ASP A 335 -22.54 -23.93 -19.68
C ASP A 335 -21.92 -24.04 -18.27
N SER A 336 -20.70 -23.51 -18.09
CA SER A 336 -19.84 -23.75 -16.92
C SER A 336 -19.67 -22.52 -16.01
N HIS A 337 -19.22 -22.77 -14.77
CA HIS A 337 -18.86 -21.76 -13.76
C HIS A 337 -17.77 -20.79 -14.24
N ILE A 338 -17.77 -19.53 -13.79
CA ILE A 338 -16.82 -18.48 -14.23
C ILE A 338 -15.34 -18.87 -14.04
N GLN A 339 -15.02 -19.60 -12.96
CA GLN A 339 -13.66 -20.13 -12.76
C GLN A 339 -13.23 -21.10 -13.86
N ILE A 340 -14.13 -21.98 -14.33
CA ILE A 340 -13.84 -22.93 -15.42
C ILE A 340 -13.65 -22.15 -16.72
N LEU A 341 -14.54 -21.19 -17.00
CA LEU A 341 -14.45 -20.31 -18.16
C LEU A 341 -13.13 -19.52 -18.17
N LEU A 342 -12.69 -19.04 -17.01
CA LEU A 342 -11.43 -18.32 -16.85
C LEU A 342 -10.21 -19.23 -17.11
N ILE A 343 -10.25 -20.49 -16.68
CA ILE A 343 -9.20 -21.48 -16.94
C ILE A 343 -9.14 -21.84 -18.43
N GLU A 344 -10.29 -22.05 -19.08
CA GLU A 344 -10.34 -22.30 -20.52
C GLU A 344 -9.82 -21.10 -21.33
N ALA A 345 -10.16 -19.89 -20.90
CA ALA A 345 -9.62 -18.67 -21.47
C ALA A 345 -8.10 -18.58 -21.29
N LEU A 346 -7.62 -18.90 -20.08
CA LEU A 346 -6.19 -18.93 -19.78
C LEU A 346 -5.46 -19.95 -20.66
N GLU A 347 -5.99 -21.15 -20.83
CA GLU A 347 -5.41 -22.16 -21.71
C GLU A 347 -5.28 -21.65 -23.16
N ILE A 348 -6.35 -21.02 -23.67
CA ILE A 348 -6.34 -20.44 -25.03
C ILE A 348 -5.32 -19.30 -25.15
N VAL A 349 -5.15 -18.48 -24.11
CA VAL A 349 -4.16 -17.39 -24.06
C VAL A 349 -2.74 -17.94 -24.01
N LEU A 350 -2.48 -18.99 -23.23
CA LEU A 350 -1.18 -19.66 -23.16
C LEU A 350 -0.81 -20.34 -24.49
N ASP A 351 -1.79 -20.88 -25.21
CA ASP A 351 -1.59 -21.46 -26.55
C ASP A 351 -1.62 -20.41 -27.68
N SER A 352 -1.78 -19.13 -27.35
CA SER A 352 -1.85 -18.07 -28.34
C SER A 352 -0.46 -17.61 -28.79
N PRO A 353 -0.31 -17.14 -30.04
CA PRO A 353 0.94 -16.52 -30.51
C PRO A 353 1.32 -15.25 -29.73
N PHE A 354 0.44 -14.72 -28.88
CA PHE A 354 0.71 -13.56 -28.05
C PHE A 354 1.72 -13.88 -26.93
N LEU A 355 1.64 -15.09 -26.34
CA LEU A 355 2.58 -15.57 -25.32
C LEU A 355 3.59 -16.59 -25.86
N ASP A 356 3.63 -16.80 -27.17
CA ASP A 356 4.47 -17.81 -27.78
C ASP A 356 5.95 -17.52 -27.57
N VAL A 357 6.59 -18.44 -26.84
CA VAL A 357 8.01 -18.48 -26.51
C VAL A 357 8.87 -18.63 -27.77
N GLN A 358 8.33 -19.15 -28.88
CA GLN A 358 9.03 -19.34 -30.14
C GLN A 358 9.10 -18.05 -30.97
N VAL A 359 8.26 -17.05 -30.71
CA VAL A 359 8.26 -15.78 -31.45
C VAL A 359 9.62 -15.06 -31.33
N PRO A 360 10.22 -14.89 -30.14
CA PRO A 360 11.58 -14.37 -30.00
C PRO A 360 12.67 -15.21 -30.67
N LEU A 361 12.43 -16.51 -30.88
CA LEU A 361 13.42 -17.47 -31.39
C LEU A 361 13.46 -17.57 -32.92
N THR A 362 12.40 -17.13 -33.59
CA THR A 362 12.15 -17.33 -35.03
C THR A 362 12.25 -16.03 -35.86
N SER A 363 12.22 -14.86 -35.22
CA SER A 363 12.21 -13.58 -35.94
C SER A 363 13.59 -13.22 -36.51
N GLU A 364 13.79 -13.40 -37.83
CA GLU A 364 14.95 -12.85 -38.57
C GLU A 364 14.85 -11.32 -38.79
N LYS A 365 13.65 -10.76 -38.67
CA LYS A 365 13.39 -9.31 -38.61
C LYS A 365 13.17 -8.93 -37.15
N GLU A 366 13.72 -7.80 -36.71
CA GLU A 366 13.61 -7.25 -35.36
C GLU A 366 12.15 -7.07 -34.91
N VAL A 367 11.50 -8.14 -34.43
CA VAL A 367 10.48 -7.99 -33.39
C VAL A 367 11.26 -7.53 -32.17
N SER A 368 11.05 -6.29 -31.73
CA SER A 368 11.78 -5.74 -30.60
C SER A 368 11.61 -6.70 -29.40
N LEU A 369 12.71 -7.30 -28.95
CA LEU A 369 12.70 -8.19 -27.77
C LEU A 369 12.05 -7.47 -26.58
N GLN A 370 12.31 -6.17 -26.44
CA GLN A 370 11.69 -5.29 -25.45
C GLN A 370 10.15 -5.24 -25.57
N GLY A 371 9.61 -5.10 -26.78
CA GLY A 371 8.16 -5.10 -27.00
C GLY A 371 7.49 -6.47 -26.76
N TRP A 372 8.20 -7.58 -26.97
CA TRP A 372 7.72 -8.90 -26.54
C TRP A 372 7.78 -9.05 -25.02
N MET A 373 8.88 -8.64 -24.39
CA MET A 373 9.04 -8.68 -22.92
C MET A 373 7.99 -7.83 -22.21
N GLN A 374 7.70 -6.61 -22.69
CA GLN A 374 6.67 -5.75 -22.11
C GLN A 374 5.32 -6.46 -22.06
N LYS A 375 4.93 -7.12 -23.16
CA LYS A 375 3.70 -7.93 -23.21
C LYS A 375 3.73 -9.06 -22.19
N GLN A 376 4.86 -9.74 -22.00
CA GLN A 376 5.00 -10.78 -20.98
C GLN A 376 4.83 -10.22 -19.56
N TYR A 377 5.35 -9.02 -19.26
CA TYR A 377 5.14 -8.37 -17.95
C TYR A 377 3.69 -7.98 -17.72
N ASP A 378 3.06 -7.34 -18.71
CA ASP A 378 1.66 -6.91 -18.63
C ASP A 378 0.74 -8.11 -18.40
N SER A 379 1.04 -9.23 -19.07
CA SER A 379 0.32 -10.51 -18.92
C SER A 379 0.57 -11.19 -17.59
N HIS A 380 1.79 -11.09 -17.06
CA HIS A 380 2.22 -11.85 -15.88
C HIS A 380 1.44 -11.48 -14.64
N LYS A 381 1.12 -10.20 -14.43
CA LYS A 381 0.31 -9.78 -13.30
C LYS A 381 -1.06 -10.45 -13.33
N ILE A 382 -1.75 -10.40 -14.47
CA ILE A 382 -3.10 -10.94 -14.64
C ILE A 382 -3.08 -12.46 -14.49
N ILE A 383 -2.19 -13.15 -15.19
CA ILE A 383 -2.11 -14.62 -15.17
C ILE A 383 -1.68 -15.14 -13.79
N SER A 384 -0.73 -14.47 -13.12
CA SER A 384 -0.34 -14.85 -11.76
C SER A 384 -1.48 -14.70 -10.76
N SER A 385 -2.31 -13.65 -10.89
CA SER A 385 -3.52 -13.51 -10.07
C SER A 385 -4.53 -14.61 -10.37
N ILE A 386 -4.73 -14.99 -11.64
CA ILE A 386 -5.62 -16.09 -12.00
C ILE A 386 -5.14 -17.41 -11.37
N VAL A 387 -3.85 -17.73 -11.49
CA VAL A 387 -3.29 -18.98 -10.95
C VAL A 387 -3.31 -19.02 -9.42
N GLY A 388 -3.15 -17.87 -8.76
CA GLY A 388 -3.19 -17.78 -7.29
C GLY A 388 -4.61 -17.87 -6.71
N GLU A 389 -5.60 -17.32 -7.39
CA GLU A 389 -6.99 -17.22 -6.89
C GLU A 389 -7.88 -18.41 -7.32
N CYS A 390 -7.55 -19.08 -8.42
CA CYS A 390 -8.30 -20.25 -8.90
C CYS A 390 -7.98 -21.51 -8.06
N THR A 391 -9.03 -22.14 -7.53
CA THR A 391 -8.89 -23.31 -6.64
C THR A 391 -8.38 -24.59 -7.32
N ILE A 392 -8.70 -24.78 -8.61
CA ILE A 392 -8.32 -25.97 -9.38
C ILE A 392 -7.79 -25.54 -10.74
N VAL A 393 -6.47 -25.41 -10.89
CA VAL A 393 -5.82 -25.19 -12.19
C VAL A 393 -5.31 -26.54 -12.71
N PRO A 394 -5.66 -26.97 -13.94
CA PRO A 394 -5.14 -28.21 -14.52
C PRO A 394 -3.60 -28.21 -14.54
N PRO A 395 -2.93 -29.32 -14.16
CA PRO A 395 -1.47 -29.39 -14.13
C PRO A 395 -0.81 -29.03 -15.47
N GLU A 396 -1.43 -29.38 -16.58
CA GLU A 396 -0.95 -29.05 -17.93
C GLU A 396 -0.94 -27.53 -18.19
N VAL A 397 -1.98 -26.82 -17.76
CA VAL A 397 -2.09 -25.36 -17.88
C VAL A 397 -1.08 -24.67 -16.97
N LEU A 398 -0.92 -25.17 -15.74
CA LEU A 398 0.08 -24.66 -14.80
C LEU A 398 1.51 -24.84 -15.36
N LEU A 399 1.81 -26.01 -15.93
CA LEU A 399 3.12 -26.30 -16.53
C LEU A 399 3.41 -25.36 -17.72
N LYS A 400 2.41 -25.09 -18.58
CA LYS A 400 2.54 -24.11 -19.67
C LYS A 400 2.85 -22.71 -19.13
N TRP A 401 2.16 -22.28 -18.08
CA TRP A 401 2.40 -20.98 -17.45
C TRP A 401 3.80 -20.89 -16.82
N GLN A 402 4.19 -21.91 -16.03
CA GLN A 402 5.53 -21.98 -15.45
C GLN A 402 6.61 -21.93 -16.53
N TRP A 403 6.38 -22.53 -17.69
CA TRP A 403 7.29 -22.42 -18.83
C TRP A 403 7.43 -21.02 -19.41
N VAL A 404 6.32 -20.30 -19.55
CA VAL A 404 6.34 -18.89 -19.95
C VAL A 404 7.13 -18.07 -18.93
N CYS A 405 6.97 -18.32 -17.63
CA CYS A 405 7.75 -17.69 -16.56
C CYS A 405 9.26 -17.99 -16.67
N VAL A 406 9.66 -19.26 -16.83
CA VAL A 406 11.09 -19.62 -16.99
C VAL A 406 11.70 -18.91 -18.19
N MET A 407 10.98 -18.85 -19.31
CA MET A 407 11.48 -18.21 -20.51
C MET A 407 11.58 -16.70 -20.33
N LYS A 408 10.57 -16.06 -19.76
CA LYS A 408 10.61 -14.65 -19.37
C LYS A 408 11.83 -14.35 -18.50
N LEU A 409 12.04 -15.12 -17.43
CA LEU A 409 13.20 -14.99 -16.52
C LEU A 409 14.52 -15.19 -17.27
N PHE A 410 14.61 -16.16 -18.16
CA PHE A 410 15.82 -16.39 -18.94
C PHE A 410 16.13 -15.19 -19.86
N PHE A 411 15.10 -14.65 -20.52
CA PHE A 411 15.25 -13.46 -21.36
C PHE A 411 15.64 -12.23 -20.55
N GLU A 412 15.06 -12.04 -19.37
CA GLU A 412 15.34 -10.94 -18.45
C GLU A 412 16.76 -10.97 -17.91
N TYR A 413 17.17 -12.09 -17.28
CA TYR A 413 18.45 -12.17 -16.59
C TYR A 413 19.62 -12.48 -17.52
N VAL A 414 19.44 -13.29 -18.56
CA VAL A 414 20.54 -13.84 -19.39
C VAL A 414 20.59 -13.22 -20.80
N VAL A 415 19.44 -12.95 -21.43
CA VAL A 415 19.42 -12.51 -22.84
C VAL A 415 19.46 -11.00 -23.01
N LEU A 416 18.73 -10.22 -22.21
CA LEU A 416 18.57 -8.79 -22.40
C LEU A 416 19.92 -8.03 -22.43
N GLN A 417 20.87 -8.45 -21.60
CA GLN A 417 22.19 -7.82 -21.49
C GLN A 417 23.19 -8.27 -22.57
N ASN A 418 23.02 -9.49 -23.12
CA ASN A 418 23.99 -10.14 -24.02
C ASN A 418 23.30 -10.84 -25.21
N GLN A 419 22.39 -10.13 -25.87
CA GLN A 419 21.41 -10.72 -26.80
C GLN A 419 22.03 -11.51 -27.96
N LYS A 420 23.15 -11.04 -28.55
CA LYS A 420 23.75 -11.69 -29.72
C LYS A 420 24.34 -13.06 -29.38
N GLU A 421 24.92 -13.18 -28.20
CA GLU A 421 25.66 -14.35 -27.76
C GLU A 421 24.77 -15.36 -27.04
N THR A 422 23.72 -14.93 -26.32
CA THR A 422 22.95 -15.82 -25.44
C THR A 422 21.61 -16.29 -26.00
N ILE A 423 21.06 -15.64 -27.02
CA ILE A 423 19.77 -16.00 -27.62
C ILE A 423 19.75 -17.43 -28.20
N ILE A 424 20.90 -17.92 -28.66
CA ILE A 424 21.05 -19.30 -29.19
C ILE A 424 20.75 -20.36 -28.13
N PHE A 425 20.92 -20.03 -26.85
CA PHE A 425 20.70 -20.96 -25.73
C PHE A 425 19.22 -21.04 -25.34
N ALA A 426 18.40 -20.04 -25.66
CA ALA A 426 16.96 -20.12 -25.42
C ALA A 426 16.32 -21.29 -26.20
N ARG A 427 16.78 -21.57 -27.44
CA ARG A 427 16.40 -22.79 -28.19
C ARG A 427 16.84 -24.10 -27.51
N ARG A 428 17.93 -24.07 -26.74
CA ARG A 428 18.38 -25.25 -25.98
C ARG A 428 17.48 -25.49 -24.78
N ILE A 429 17.14 -24.44 -24.03
CA ILE A 429 16.20 -24.53 -22.89
C ILE A 429 14.84 -25.04 -23.38
N GLU A 430 14.35 -24.53 -24.52
CA GLU A 430 13.11 -24.98 -25.13
C GLU A 430 13.13 -26.48 -25.48
N LYS A 431 14.21 -27.00 -26.07
CA LYS A 431 14.28 -28.45 -26.38
C LYS A 431 14.21 -29.35 -25.15
N PHE A 432 14.75 -28.87 -24.04
CA PHE A 432 14.73 -29.61 -22.77
C PHE A 432 13.46 -29.38 -21.97
N SER A 433 12.60 -28.45 -22.38
CA SER A 433 11.35 -28.15 -21.69
C SER A 433 10.40 -29.35 -21.66
N LYS A 434 10.39 -30.12 -22.75
CA LYS A 434 9.63 -31.37 -22.91
C LYS A 434 9.98 -32.47 -21.92
N LYS A 435 11.07 -32.33 -21.15
CA LYS A 435 11.52 -33.30 -20.14
C LYS A 435 11.12 -32.92 -18.71
N ILE A 436 10.52 -31.74 -18.52
CA ILE A 436 10.07 -31.28 -17.21
C ILE A 436 8.57 -31.48 -17.14
N GLU A 437 8.15 -32.36 -16.24
CA GLU A 437 6.74 -32.64 -15.96
C GLU A 437 6.22 -31.77 -14.81
N ASP A 438 7.08 -31.43 -13.84
CA ASP A 438 6.76 -30.60 -12.68
C ASP A 438 7.99 -29.83 -12.19
N PHE A 439 7.87 -28.52 -12.00
CA PHE A 439 8.94 -27.67 -11.46
C PHE A 439 9.21 -27.91 -9.97
N LYS A 440 8.28 -28.53 -9.22
CA LYS A 440 8.46 -28.93 -7.81
C LYS A 440 9.27 -30.22 -7.66
N ASN A 441 9.60 -30.90 -8.74
CA ASN A 441 10.41 -32.12 -8.74
C ASN A 441 11.93 -31.80 -8.65
N SER A 442 12.66 -32.55 -7.84
CA SER A 442 14.12 -32.44 -7.70
C SER A 442 14.90 -32.66 -9.01
N ASN A 443 14.33 -33.38 -9.98
CA ASN A 443 14.93 -33.57 -11.30
C ASN A 443 15.00 -32.27 -12.12
N THR A 444 14.05 -31.35 -11.90
CA THR A 444 13.98 -30.06 -12.61
C THR A 444 15.21 -29.20 -12.35
N LEU A 445 15.65 -29.10 -11.09
CA LEU A 445 16.88 -28.39 -10.74
C LEU A 445 18.11 -29.00 -11.42
N ASN A 446 18.19 -30.32 -11.51
CA ASN A 446 19.29 -31.00 -12.20
C ASN A 446 19.29 -30.72 -13.71
N ILE A 447 18.10 -30.60 -14.32
CA ILE A 447 17.95 -30.23 -15.74
C ILE A 447 18.36 -28.76 -15.95
N VAL A 448 17.87 -27.83 -15.14
CA VAL A 448 18.22 -26.40 -15.24
C VAL A 448 19.72 -26.19 -15.02
N ALA A 449 20.31 -26.76 -13.97
CA ALA A 449 21.74 -26.67 -13.71
C ALA A 449 22.60 -27.28 -14.84
N PHE A 450 22.14 -28.38 -15.44
CA PHE A 450 22.80 -28.97 -16.60
C PHE A 450 22.77 -28.04 -17.83
N LEU A 451 21.63 -27.39 -18.08
CA LEU A 451 21.50 -26.44 -19.18
C LEU A 451 22.45 -25.25 -18.97
N LEU A 452 22.46 -24.66 -17.77
CA LEU A 452 23.31 -23.51 -17.45
C LEU A 452 24.80 -23.87 -17.50
N SER A 453 25.21 -25.01 -16.95
CA SER A 453 26.60 -25.48 -17.09
C SER A 453 26.99 -25.74 -18.55
N GLY A 454 26.04 -26.15 -19.39
CA GLY A 454 26.23 -26.29 -20.84
C GLY A 454 26.37 -24.95 -21.56
N ILE A 455 25.73 -23.88 -21.07
CA ILE A 455 25.94 -22.51 -21.54
C ILE A 455 27.35 -22.05 -21.15
N GLU A 456 27.70 -22.11 -19.87
CA GLU A 456 29.00 -21.61 -19.38
C GLU A 456 30.22 -22.30 -20.00
N LYS A 457 30.08 -23.54 -20.46
CA LYS A 457 31.16 -24.33 -21.08
C LYS A 457 31.18 -24.23 -22.61
N ASP A 458 30.26 -23.50 -23.22
CA ASP A 458 30.13 -23.41 -24.67
C ASP A 458 31.38 -22.79 -25.34
N PRO A 459 31.90 -23.39 -26.43
CA PRO A 459 33.11 -22.91 -27.09
C PRO A 459 32.98 -21.50 -27.67
N GLU A 460 31.78 -21.02 -28.03
CA GLU A 460 31.59 -19.65 -28.51
C GLU A 460 31.72 -18.61 -27.38
N LEU A 461 31.27 -18.95 -26.16
CA LEU A 461 31.42 -18.11 -24.97
C LEU A 461 32.88 -18.00 -24.51
N LYS A 462 33.68 -19.06 -24.72
CA LYS A 462 35.13 -19.06 -24.40
C LYS A 462 35.96 -18.12 -25.29
N LYS A 463 35.43 -17.68 -26.44
CA LYS A 463 36.09 -16.73 -27.35
C LYS A 463 35.87 -15.27 -26.93
N LEU A 464 34.96 -14.99 -25.99
CA LEU A 464 34.65 -13.64 -25.51
C LEU A 464 35.68 -13.14 -24.49
N GLU A 465 35.70 -11.83 -24.26
CA GLU A 465 36.50 -11.19 -23.21
C GLU A 465 36.13 -11.71 -21.80
N ALA A 466 37.13 -11.84 -20.92
CA ALA A 466 36.94 -12.37 -19.57
C ALA A 466 35.87 -11.63 -18.73
N ALA A 467 35.74 -10.32 -18.93
CA ALA A 467 34.71 -9.51 -18.26
C ALA A 467 33.28 -9.91 -18.69
N LYS A 468 33.05 -10.12 -20.00
CA LYS A 468 31.75 -10.57 -20.52
C LYS A 468 31.43 -12.01 -20.09
N GLN A 469 32.44 -12.88 -20.04
CA GLN A 469 32.27 -14.24 -19.53
C GLN A 469 31.83 -14.24 -18.05
N LYS A 470 32.43 -13.37 -17.22
CA LYS A 470 32.04 -13.22 -15.81
C LYS A 470 30.61 -12.69 -15.68
N MET A 471 30.23 -11.68 -16.48
CA MET A 471 28.87 -11.12 -16.47
C MET A 471 27.81 -12.16 -16.83
N ILE A 472 28.03 -12.95 -17.89
CA ILE A 472 27.09 -14.00 -18.31
C ILE A 472 26.95 -15.10 -17.24
N LYS A 473 28.04 -15.46 -16.56
CA LYS A 473 27.99 -16.41 -15.42
C LYS A 473 27.12 -15.88 -14.27
N GLN A 474 27.29 -14.61 -13.89
CA GLN A 474 26.48 -13.96 -12.85
C GLN A 474 24.99 -13.86 -13.24
N SER A 475 24.70 -13.59 -14.51
CA SER A 475 23.35 -13.65 -15.08
C SER A 475 22.73 -15.05 -14.99
N CYS A 476 23.48 -16.09 -15.36
CA CYS A 476 23.03 -17.50 -15.25
C CYS A 476 22.76 -17.89 -13.79
N TRP A 477 23.60 -17.44 -12.86
CA TRP A 477 23.39 -17.67 -11.44
C TRP A 477 22.13 -16.98 -10.91
N SER A 478 21.94 -15.71 -11.26
CA SER A 478 20.76 -14.94 -10.85
C SER A 478 19.46 -15.57 -11.40
N PHE A 479 19.48 -16.00 -12.67
CA PHE A 479 18.38 -16.76 -13.27
C PHE A 479 18.09 -18.08 -12.51
N PHE A 480 19.14 -18.83 -12.15
CA PHE A 480 18.99 -20.08 -11.39
C PHE A 480 18.31 -19.85 -10.02
N LEU A 481 18.75 -18.82 -9.28
CA LEU A 481 18.17 -18.47 -7.99
C LEU A 481 16.70 -18.03 -8.10
N GLU A 482 16.36 -17.28 -9.13
CA GLU A 482 14.99 -16.83 -9.35
C GLU A 482 14.07 -18.00 -9.71
N VAL A 483 14.50 -18.94 -10.57
CA VAL A 483 13.73 -20.17 -10.87
C VAL A 483 13.55 -21.02 -9.61
N LEU A 484 14.60 -21.18 -8.80
CA LEU A 484 14.55 -21.94 -7.55
C LEU A 484 13.53 -21.33 -6.57
N SER A 485 13.56 -20.02 -6.39
CA SER A 485 12.73 -19.32 -5.39
C SER A 485 11.29 -19.08 -5.85
N SER A 486 11.04 -18.82 -7.13
CA SER A 486 9.70 -18.48 -7.65
C SER A 486 8.89 -19.70 -8.13
N LEU A 487 9.54 -20.77 -8.60
CA LEU A 487 8.85 -21.90 -9.25
C LEU A 487 9.01 -23.22 -8.51
N CYS A 488 10.19 -23.50 -7.95
CA CYS A 488 10.43 -24.76 -7.25
C CYS A 488 9.93 -24.72 -5.79
N ILE A 489 9.85 -23.53 -5.19
CA ILE A 489 9.45 -23.34 -3.79
C ILE A 489 8.23 -22.43 -3.77
N ASP A 490 7.06 -23.02 -3.54
CA ASP A 490 5.79 -22.32 -3.51
C ASP A 490 5.17 -22.40 -2.10
N GLY A 491 4.65 -21.27 -1.63
CA GLY A 491 4.76 -20.77 -0.26
C GLY A 491 4.03 -21.51 0.87
N ASN A 492 3.58 -22.75 0.70
CA ASN A 492 2.94 -23.52 1.78
C ASN A 492 3.25 -25.04 1.79
N ILE A 493 3.75 -25.64 0.69
CA ILE A 493 4.04 -27.09 0.63
C ILE A 493 5.46 -27.30 0.13
N LEU A 494 6.38 -27.56 1.05
CA LEU A 494 7.77 -27.84 0.74
C LEU A 494 7.95 -29.32 0.39
N ASN A 495 8.35 -29.59 -0.86
CA ASN A 495 8.69 -30.95 -1.27
C ASN A 495 9.99 -31.40 -0.57
N GLU A 496 9.89 -32.41 0.31
CA GLU A 496 11.04 -32.92 1.07
C GLU A 496 12.16 -33.40 0.15
N ASP A 497 11.84 -34.06 -0.97
CA ASP A 497 12.82 -34.56 -1.94
C ASP A 497 13.63 -33.43 -2.61
N LEU A 498 12.99 -32.28 -2.82
CA LEU A 498 13.64 -31.08 -3.37
C LEU A 498 14.63 -30.52 -2.35
N VAL A 499 14.19 -30.39 -1.10
CA VAL A 499 15.03 -29.88 0.00
C VAL A 499 16.19 -30.83 0.26
N ASP A 500 15.99 -32.14 0.24
CA ASP A 500 17.06 -33.13 0.40
C ASP A 500 18.05 -33.08 -0.76
N THR A 501 17.57 -32.84 -1.98
CA THR A 501 18.44 -32.63 -3.14
C THR A 501 19.27 -31.36 -3.02
N LEU A 502 18.69 -30.27 -2.48
CA LEU A 502 19.43 -29.04 -2.17
C LEU A 502 20.45 -29.27 -1.05
N ILE A 503 20.09 -29.96 0.04
CA ILE A 503 21.01 -30.28 1.13
C ILE A 503 22.21 -31.07 0.59
N GLN A 504 21.94 -32.12 -0.20
CA GLN A 504 22.97 -32.92 -0.87
C GLN A 504 23.86 -32.07 -1.80
N ALA A 505 23.30 -31.09 -2.50
CA ALA A 505 24.07 -30.30 -3.47
C ALA A 505 24.86 -29.15 -2.84
N VAL A 506 24.34 -28.54 -1.78
CA VAL A 506 24.86 -27.32 -1.15
C VAL A 506 25.90 -27.62 -0.06
N PHE A 507 25.71 -28.70 0.70
CA PHE A 507 26.54 -29.00 1.88
C PHE A 507 27.54 -30.16 1.68
N SER A 508 27.46 -30.92 0.59
CA SER A 508 28.42 -32.01 0.34
C SER A 508 29.80 -31.47 -0.04
N THR A 509 30.85 -31.99 0.61
CA THR A 509 32.24 -31.68 0.28
C THR A 509 32.62 -32.23 -1.10
N ALA A 510 33.38 -31.42 -1.85
CA ALA A 510 33.55 -31.49 -3.30
C ALA A 510 34.18 -32.78 -3.90
N GLN A 511 34.42 -33.84 -3.12
CA GLN A 511 35.15 -35.03 -3.59
C GLN A 511 34.31 -36.32 -3.73
N ASN A 512 33.11 -36.40 -3.13
CA ASN A 512 32.39 -37.68 -3.02
C ASN A 512 31.12 -37.85 -3.87
N VAL A 513 30.72 -36.86 -4.68
CA VAL A 513 29.52 -36.99 -5.54
C VAL A 513 29.92 -36.82 -7.01
N LYS A 514 30.30 -37.92 -7.66
CA LYS A 514 30.64 -37.93 -9.10
C LYS A 514 29.43 -37.74 -10.03
N ASP A 515 28.20 -37.95 -9.54
CA ASP A 515 27.00 -37.96 -10.40
C ASP A 515 25.79 -37.23 -9.80
N LYS A 516 25.85 -35.89 -9.75
CA LYS A 516 24.65 -35.01 -9.75
C LYS A 516 24.99 -33.69 -10.46
N LYS A 517 24.29 -33.41 -11.56
CA LYS A 517 24.49 -32.22 -12.43
C LYS A 517 24.40 -30.90 -11.67
N LEU A 518 23.52 -30.83 -10.66
CA LEU A 518 23.38 -29.69 -9.77
C LEU A 518 24.64 -29.43 -8.94
N CYS A 519 25.24 -30.46 -8.34
CA CYS A 519 26.47 -30.32 -7.54
C CYS A 519 27.62 -29.76 -8.40
N THR A 520 27.77 -30.26 -9.62
CA THR A 520 28.81 -29.78 -10.54
C THR A 520 28.61 -28.32 -10.95
N TYR A 521 27.36 -27.85 -11.04
CA TYR A 521 27.08 -26.45 -11.34
C TYR A 521 27.42 -25.56 -10.14
N LEU A 522 26.96 -25.92 -8.93
CA LEU A 522 27.25 -25.17 -7.70
C LEU A 522 28.75 -25.08 -7.41
N GLN A 523 29.53 -26.12 -7.74
CA GLN A 523 30.99 -26.10 -7.62
C GLN A 523 31.68 -25.04 -8.49
N ASN A 524 31.05 -24.56 -9.57
CA ASN A 524 31.62 -23.49 -10.39
C ASN A 524 31.30 -22.09 -9.85
N HIS A 525 30.45 -21.99 -8.81
CA HIS A 525 29.94 -20.75 -8.19
C HIS A 525 30.21 -20.74 -6.69
N THR A 526 31.44 -21.07 -6.27
CA THR A 526 31.82 -21.19 -4.85
C THR A 526 31.70 -19.89 -4.06
N GLU A 527 31.86 -18.73 -4.71
CA GLU A 527 31.72 -17.41 -4.07
C GLU A 527 30.28 -17.11 -3.64
N GLU A 528 29.29 -17.75 -4.27
CA GLU A 528 27.86 -17.43 -4.09
C GLU A 528 27.10 -18.53 -3.31
N ILE A 529 27.79 -19.63 -2.94
CA ILE A 529 27.19 -20.79 -2.27
C ILE A 529 26.72 -20.48 -0.84
N THR A 530 27.31 -19.49 -0.16
CA THR A 530 26.93 -19.07 1.19
C THR A 530 25.51 -18.54 1.25
N TYR A 531 25.05 -17.84 0.20
CA TYR A 531 23.66 -17.41 0.10
C TYR A 531 22.73 -18.63 0.03
N LEU A 532 23.07 -19.62 -0.79
CA LEU A 532 22.26 -20.82 -0.97
C LEU A 532 22.23 -21.67 0.31
N GLN A 533 23.33 -21.72 1.07
CA GLN A 533 23.38 -22.32 2.41
C GLN A 533 22.37 -21.66 3.36
N SER A 534 22.36 -20.32 3.42
CA SER A 534 21.38 -19.56 4.22
C SER A 534 19.95 -19.79 3.75
N PHE A 535 19.73 -19.77 2.43
CA PHE A 535 18.43 -20.01 1.84
C PHE A 535 17.92 -21.42 2.16
N THR A 536 18.72 -22.47 1.99
CA THR A 536 18.34 -23.85 2.34
C THR A 536 18.04 -24.00 3.83
N ILE A 537 18.82 -23.37 4.72
CA ILE A 537 18.54 -23.37 6.17
C ILE A 537 17.21 -22.68 6.46
N LYS A 538 16.91 -21.55 5.81
CA LYS A 538 15.63 -20.86 5.94
C LYS A 538 14.44 -21.73 5.54
N LEU A 539 14.58 -22.56 4.50
CA LEU A 539 13.55 -23.52 4.09
C LEU A 539 13.39 -24.66 5.10
N ILE A 540 14.49 -25.19 5.63
CA ILE A 540 14.45 -26.24 6.66
C ILE A 540 13.68 -25.73 7.89
N LEU A 541 13.91 -24.48 8.30
CA LEU A 541 13.23 -23.84 9.43
C LEU A 541 11.70 -23.72 9.29
N GLN A 542 11.15 -23.93 8.10
CA GLN A 542 9.70 -23.92 7.87
C GLN A 542 9.03 -25.29 8.16
N TYR A 543 9.82 -26.35 8.36
CA TYR A 543 9.29 -27.69 8.67
C TYR A 543 8.95 -27.87 10.16
N GLU A 544 8.23 -28.94 10.47
CA GLU A 544 8.04 -29.40 11.85
C GLU A 544 9.36 -29.81 12.51
N TYR A 545 9.41 -29.72 13.85
CA TYR A 545 10.63 -29.92 14.65
C TYR A 545 11.38 -31.23 14.35
N ASN A 546 10.67 -32.34 14.19
CA ASN A 546 11.29 -33.65 13.96
C ASN A 546 11.98 -33.72 12.59
N THR A 547 11.37 -33.11 11.57
CA THR A 547 11.91 -33.04 10.21
C THR A 547 13.11 -32.08 10.14
N ILE A 548 13.07 -30.99 10.91
CA ILE A 548 14.24 -30.09 11.09
C ILE A 548 15.43 -30.90 11.62
N GLN A 549 15.23 -31.68 12.68
CA GLN A 549 16.34 -32.41 13.32
C GLN A 549 16.97 -33.43 12.38
N SER A 550 16.16 -34.23 11.68
CA SER A 550 16.65 -35.22 10.72
C SER A 550 17.45 -34.57 9.57
N LYS A 551 16.98 -33.42 9.05
CA LYS A 551 17.67 -32.70 7.97
C LYS A 551 18.95 -32.01 8.45
N LEU A 552 19.00 -31.57 9.71
CA LEU A 552 20.22 -31.03 10.33
C LEU A 552 21.28 -32.10 10.59
N ASP A 553 20.88 -33.29 11.03
CA ASP A 553 21.77 -34.45 11.17
C ASP A 553 22.43 -34.80 9.83
N ASP A 554 21.63 -34.83 8.75
CA ASP A 554 22.13 -35.09 7.38
C ASP A 554 23.09 -33.99 6.86
N ILE A 555 22.88 -32.72 7.25
CA ILE A 555 23.84 -31.64 6.97
C ILE A 555 25.15 -31.87 7.73
N MET A 556 25.09 -32.27 9.01
CA MET A 556 26.28 -32.45 9.85
C MET A 556 27.18 -33.58 9.38
N GLU A 557 26.62 -34.67 8.87
CA GLU A 557 27.41 -35.74 8.26
C GLU A 557 28.19 -35.27 7.02
N LYS A 558 27.69 -34.22 6.34
CA LYS A 558 28.25 -33.72 5.07
C LYS A 558 29.22 -32.55 5.23
N ILE A 559 29.10 -31.75 6.28
CA ILE A 559 30.02 -30.64 6.57
C ILE A 559 31.33 -31.22 7.13
N SER A 560 32.33 -31.44 6.28
CA SER A 560 33.63 -31.97 6.75
C SER A 560 34.58 -30.90 7.32
N SER A 561 34.27 -29.61 7.22
CA SER A 561 34.98 -28.45 7.85
C SER A 561 34.74 -27.16 7.04
N PRO A 562 33.66 -26.41 7.32
CA PRO A 562 33.93 -25.05 7.76
C PRO A 562 33.14 -24.66 9.01
N SER A 563 33.70 -23.70 9.74
CA SER A 563 33.35 -23.17 11.07
C SER A 563 31.87 -23.30 11.47
N ILE A 564 31.62 -24.08 12.51
CA ILE A 564 30.37 -24.15 13.29
C ILE A 564 29.77 -22.75 13.53
N GLU A 565 30.62 -21.74 13.73
CA GLU A 565 30.27 -20.33 13.89
C GLU A 565 29.48 -19.73 12.72
N SER A 566 29.85 -20.06 11.48
CA SER A 566 29.15 -19.58 10.27
C SER A 566 27.76 -20.20 10.18
N PHE A 567 27.64 -21.50 10.49
CA PHE A 567 26.35 -22.19 10.52
C PHE A 567 25.43 -21.61 11.60
N ILE A 568 25.92 -21.43 12.81
CA ILE A 568 25.16 -20.82 13.92
C ILE A 568 24.76 -19.38 13.56
N GLY A 569 25.67 -18.59 12.99
CA GLY A 569 25.37 -17.22 12.55
C GLY A 569 24.27 -17.16 11.49
N ILE A 570 24.32 -18.04 10.48
CA ILE A 570 23.30 -18.15 9.44
C ILE A 570 21.96 -18.62 10.04
N PHE A 571 21.98 -19.58 10.95
CA PHE A 571 20.78 -20.09 11.60
C PHE A 571 20.12 -19.01 12.48
N LEU A 572 20.91 -18.28 13.27
CA LEU A 572 20.45 -17.15 14.10
C LEU A 572 19.85 -16.01 13.26
N ALA A 573 20.45 -15.70 12.11
CA ALA A 573 19.94 -14.69 11.20
C ALA A 573 18.55 -15.05 10.62
N ASN A 574 18.24 -16.35 10.49
CA ASN A 574 16.99 -16.83 9.90
C ASN A 574 15.87 -17.11 10.92
N ILE A 575 16.16 -17.19 12.23
CA ILE A 575 15.11 -17.21 13.26
C ILE A 575 14.54 -15.79 13.40
N LYS A 576 13.41 -15.53 12.73
CA LYS A 576 12.66 -14.27 12.81
C LYS A 576 12.18 -14.03 14.25
N ALA A 577 12.87 -13.16 14.99
CA ALA A 577 12.33 -12.56 16.23
C ALA A 577 12.39 -11.02 16.22
N ALA A 578 12.96 -10.40 15.19
CA ALA A 578 13.23 -8.96 15.16
C ALA A 578 11.98 -8.08 14.93
N SER A 579 10.83 -8.65 14.56
CA SER A 579 9.64 -7.90 14.12
C SER A 579 8.34 -8.23 14.87
N MET A 580 8.41 -8.71 16.12
CA MET A 580 7.22 -9.16 16.88
C MET A 580 6.73 -8.11 17.88
N GLN A 581 5.43 -8.13 18.21
CA GLN A 581 4.82 -7.24 19.22
C GLN A 581 5.18 -7.67 20.66
N SER A 582 5.07 -6.77 21.64
CA SER A 582 5.59 -6.96 23.03
C SER A 582 5.05 -8.16 23.79
N GLU A 583 3.80 -8.56 23.55
CA GLU A 583 3.16 -9.71 24.24
C GLU A 583 3.61 -11.06 23.65
N GLU A 584 3.84 -11.12 22.33
CA GLU A 584 4.40 -12.30 21.65
C GLU A 584 5.88 -12.51 22.04
N ILE A 585 6.60 -11.42 22.33
CA ILE A 585 8.02 -11.43 22.72
C ILE A 585 8.27 -12.24 24.00
N ILE A 586 7.39 -12.15 25.00
CA ILE A 586 7.56 -12.85 26.28
C ILE A 586 7.40 -14.36 26.10
N PHE A 587 6.32 -14.78 25.44
CA PHE A 587 6.04 -16.20 25.19
C PHE A 587 7.11 -16.85 24.31
N VAL A 588 7.56 -16.15 23.26
CA VAL A 588 8.62 -16.64 22.37
C VAL A 588 9.96 -16.74 23.10
N ALA A 589 10.32 -15.75 23.92
CA ALA A 589 11.55 -15.79 24.70
C ALA A 589 11.55 -16.95 25.70
N ASP A 590 10.44 -17.15 26.43
CA ASP A 590 10.31 -18.25 27.39
C ASP A 590 10.42 -19.62 26.71
N SER A 591 9.69 -19.80 25.60
CA SER A 591 9.73 -21.03 24.81
C SER A 591 11.15 -21.34 24.29
N LEU A 592 11.82 -20.35 23.68
CA LEU A 592 13.16 -20.51 23.13
C LEU A 592 14.22 -20.78 24.21
N LEU A 593 14.17 -20.05 25.33
CA LEU A 593 15.10 -20.21 26.44
C LEU A 593 14.89 -21.57 27.13
N GLY A 594 13.65 -21.94 27.43
CA GLY A 594 13.32 -23.21 28.08
C GLY A 594 13.68 -24.41 27.21
N GLU A 595 13.33 -24.39 25.92
CA GLU A 595 13.65 -25.47 25.00
C GLU A 595 15.16 -25.56 24.75
N GLY A 596 15.82 -24.43 24.52
CA GLY A 596 17.27 -24.35 24.36
C GLY A 596 18.02 -24.90 25.58
N HIS A 597 17.65 -24.47 26.79
CA HIS A 597 18.25 -24.95 28.03
C HIS A 597 18.07 -26.46 28.22
N ARG A 598 16.84 -26.97 28.04
CA ARG A 598 16.54 -28.40 28.17
C ARG A 598 17.38 -29.25 27.22
N LEU A 599 17.54 -28.81 25.97
CA LEU A 599 18.33 -29.51 24.96
C LEU A 599 19.84 -29.43 25.27
N LEU A 600 20.36 -28.28 25.72
CA LEU A 600 21.76 -28.13 26.13
C LEU A 600 22.11 -29.07 27.29
N MET A 601 21.26 -29.16 28.31
CA MET A 601 21.48 -30.08 29.44
C MET A 601 21.45 -31.54 29.01
N LYS A 602 20.57 -31.90 28.06
CA LYS A 602 20.52 -33.25 27.48
C LYS A 602 21.79 -33.57 26.68
N CYS A 603 22.31 -32.60 25.93
CA CYS A 603 23.57 -32.70 25.20
C CYS A 603 24.77 -32.89 26.13
N LYS A 604 24.85 -32.12 27.22
CA LYS A 604 25.92 -32.21 28.23
C LYS A 604 26.05 -33.62 28.79
N ASN A 605 24.91 -34.27 29.06
CA ASN A 605 24.87 -35.63 29.62
C ASN A 605 25.27 -36.72 28.61
N ASN A 606 25.14 -36.45 27.30
CA ASN A 606 25.37 -37.43 26.23
C ASN A 606 26.78 -37.34 25.60
N GLY A 607 27.57 -36.32 25.92
CA GLY A 607 29.00 -36.22 25.57
C GLY A 607 29.35 -36.01 24.09
N ALA A 608 28.38 -35.93 23.18
CA ALA A 608 28.59 -35.73 21.74
C ALA A 608 28.05 -34.37 21.26
N LEU A 609 28.86 -33.65 20.46
CA LEU A 609 28.40 -32.50 19.65
C LEU A 609 27.42 -32.99 18.58
N SER A 610 26.13 -33.00 18.91
CA SER A 610 25.03 -33.38 18.00
C SER A 610 24.34 -32.16 17.40
N SER A 611 23.52 -32.37 16.36
CA SER A 611 22.67 -31.32 15.75
C SER A 611 21.74 -30.66 16.76
N GLN A 612 21.30 -31.45 17.75
CA GLN A 612 20.50 -30.98 18.88
C GLN A 612 21.25 -29.91 19.66
N CYS A 613 22.57 -30.01 19.81
CA CYS A 613 23.35 -29.03 20.57
C CYS A 613 23.47 -27.71 19.80
N TRP A 614 23.63 -27.75 18.48
CA TRP A 614 23.70 -26.53 17.66
C TRP A 614 22.35 -25.81 17.62
N LEU A 615 21.26 -26.59 17.42
CA LEU A 615 19.90 -26.08 17.51
C LEU A 615 19.62 -25.49 18.90
N ALA A 616 20.08 -26.16 19.96
CA ALA A 616 19.91 -25.69 21.32
C ALA A 616 20.67 -24.39 21.59
N VAL A 617 21.95 -24.31 21.19
CA VAL A 617 22.74 -23.07 21.28
C VAL A 617 22.05 -21.94 20.54
N ALA A 618 21.55 -22.20 19.31
CA ALA A 618 20.94 -21.14 18.53
C ALA A 618 19.57 -20.68 19.08
N LYS A 619 18.71 -21.61 19.50
CA LYS A 619 17.44 -21.27 20.19
C LYS A 619 17.70 -20.47 21.46
N PHE A 620 18.64 -20.93 22.27
CA PHE A 620 18.98 -20.30 23.53
C PHE A 620 19.58 -18.90 23.32
N THR A 621 20.51 -18.77 22.38
CA THR A 621 21.11 -17.49 21.98
C THR A 621 20.04 -16.52 21.49
N LYS A 622 19.13 -16.97 20.61
CA LYS A 622 18.01 -16.13 20.14
C LYS A 622 17.08 -15.71 21.28
N GLY A 623 16.78 -16.63 22.20
CA GLY A 623 16.04 -16.32 23.42
C GLY A 623 16.71 -15.22 24.26
N LEU A 624 18.05 -15.24 24.38
CA LEU A 624 18.82 -14.20 25.07
C LEU A 624 18.77 -12.85 24.33
N GLU A 625 18.80 -12.84 22.99
CA GLU A 625 18.64 -11.61 22.20
C GLU A 625 17.28 -10.95 22.44
N VAL A 626 16.21 -11.75 22.42
CA VAL A 626 14.83 -11.29 22.67
C VAL A 626 14.68 -10.80 24.11
N LEU A 627 15.24 -11.55 25.07
CA LEU A 627 15.29 -11.16 26.47
C LEU A 627 16.04 -9.83 26.66
N ALA A 628 17.18 -9.64 26.01
CA ALA A 628 17.98 -8.40 26.09
C ALA A 628 17.16 -7.18 25.65
N LYS A 629 16.38 -7.32 24.56
CA LYS A 629 15.46 -6.29 24.09
C LYS A 629 14.38 -5.98 25.12
N ASN A 630 13.76 -7.01 25.69
CA ASN A 630 12.72 -6.84 26.71
C ASN A 630 13.27 -6.17 27.99
N ILE A 631 14.47 -6.57 28.45
CA ILE A 631 15.16 -5.92 29.58
C ILE A 631 15.43 -4.44 29.28
N HIS A 632 15.93 -4.14 28.08
CA HIS A 632 16.18 -2.76 27.66
C HIS A 632 14.91 -1.91 27.69
N GLU A 633 13.84 -2.35 27.01
CA GLU A 633 12.55 -1.64 26.96
C GLU A 633 11.93 -1.47 28.34
N SER A 634 12.00 -2.50 29.19
CA SER A 634 11.53 -2.50 30.57
C SER A 634 12.21 -1.41 31.41
N VAL A 635 13.53 -1.25 31.29
CA VAL A 635 14.29 -0.26 32.05
C VAL A 635 14.08 1.17 31.54
N HIS A 636 13.65 1.35 30.29
CA HIS A 636 13.45 2.67 29.68
C HIS A 636 11.98 3.14 29.74
N SER A 637 11.03 2.28 30.11
CA SER A 637 9.62 2.63 30.22
C SER A 637 9.32 3.33 31.56
N PRO A 638 8.75 4.56 31.55
CA PRO A 638 8.34 5.26 32.76
C PRO A 638 7.11 4.64 33.46
N PHE A 639 6.43 3.69 32.80
CA PHE A 639 5.27 2.96 33.31
C PHE A 639 5.59 1.50 33.62
N PHE A 640 6.88 1.15 33.74
CA PHE A 640 7.27 -0.23 34.03
C PHE A 640 6.95 -0.58 35.50
N ASP A 641 5.80 -1.23 35.69
CA ASP A 641 5.45 -1.93 36.93
C ASP A 641 5.66 -3.43 36.71
N MET A 642 6.68 -3.99 37.36
CA MET A 642 6.96 -5.43 37.26
C MET A 642 5.93 -6.30 38.00
N GLU A 643 4.94 -5.70 38.67
CA GLU A 643 3.82 -6.41 39.30
C GLU A 643 2.93 -7.14 38.29
N ALA A 644 3.06 -6.84 36.98
CA ALA A 644 2.25 -7.48 35.95
C ALA A 644 2.74 -8.89 35.52
N ASP A 645 4.06 -9.19 35.46
CA ASP A 645 4.57 -10.57 35.26
C ASP A 645 6.12 -10.75 35.42
N PRO A 646 6.65 -11.27 36.55
CA PRO A 646 8.09 -11.44 36.78
C PRO A 646 8.65 -12.79 36.28
N TYR A 647 7.83 -13.63 35.65
CA TYR A 647 8.16 -15.03 35.36
C TYR A 647 9.39 -15.18 34.45
N LEU A 648 9.37 -14.57 33.26
CA LEU A 648 10.43 -14.72 32.26
C LEU A 648 11.81 -14.31 32.79
N PHE A 649 11.90 -13.21 33.55
CA PHE A 649 13.18 -12.73 34.09
C PHE A 649 13.75 -13.67 35.15
N ASN A 650 12.90 -14.29 35.97
CA ASN A 650 13.32 -15.29 36.95
C ASN A 650 13.81 -16.57 36.28
N VAL A 651 13.09 -17.04 35.24
CA VAL A 651 13.49 -18.19 34.44
C VAL A 651 14.84 -17.93 33.77
N ALA A 652 14.97 -16.79 33.07
CA ALA A 652 16.22 -16.39 32.42
C ALA A 652 17.40 -16.26 33.40
N LYS A 653 17.17 -15.67 34.59
CA LYS A 653 18.19 -15.58 35.66
C LYS A 653 18.66 -16.97 36.07
N SER A 654 17.74 -17.93 36.22
CA SER A 654 18.09 -19.31 36.61
C SER A 654 18.98 -19.99 35.58
N TYR A 655 18.70 -19.79 34.28
CA TYR A 655 19.50 -20.38 33.21
C TYR A 655 20.84 -19.66 33.02
N CYS A 656 20.83 -18.33 33.07
CA CYS A 656 22.04 -17.53 32.87
C CYS A 656 23.02 -17.65 34.02
N LEU A 657 22.59 -17.86 35.27
CA LEU A 657 23.49 -18.02 36.41
C LEU A 657 23.86 -19.49 36.71
N SER A 658 23.46 -20.42 35.84
CA SER A 658 23.83 -21.82 36.01
C SER A 658 25.35 -21.99 35.88
N SER A 659 26.00 -22.53 36.91
CA SER A 659 27.42 -22.88 36.90
C SER A 659 27.77 -23.95 35.87
N ASP A 660 26.76 -24.64 35.34
CA ASP A 660 26.93 -25.68 34.34
C ASP A 660 27.19 -25.15 32.93
N LEU A 661 26.88 -23.88 32.67
CA LEU A 661 26.87 -23.26 31.34
C LEU A 661 27.82 -22.05 31.22
N ASN A 662 28.31 -21.52 32.34
CA ASN A 662 29.21 -20.36 32.34
C ASN A 662 30.58 -20.74 32.86
N ASP A 663 31.60 -20.14 32.23
CA ASP A 663 32.97 -20.18 32.69
C ASP A 663 33.45 -18.74 32.93
N ASP A 664 33.56 -18.38 34.21
CA ASP A 664 33.99 -17.05 34.63
C ASP A 664 35.48 -16.80 34.36
N GLN A 665 36.30 -17.82 34.13
CA GLN A 665 37.72 -17.64 33.81
C GLN A 665 37.91 -17.20 32.36
N THR A 666 37.15 -17.79 31.44
CA THR A 666 37.19 -17.50 30.00
C THR A 666 36.17 -16.43 29.60
N THR A 667 35.26 -16.04 30.50
CA THR A 667 34.11 -15.16 30.24
C THR A 667 33.22 -15.70 29.11
N GLU A 668 33.06 -17.02 29.09
CA GLU A 668 32.23 -17.75 28.14
C GLU A 668 30.92 -18.18 28.81
N GLY A 669 29.88 -18.34 28.00
CA GLY A 669 28.56 -18.77 28.46
C GLY A 669 27.46 -17.72 28.27
N PRO A 670 26.21 -18.10 28.58
CA PRO A 670 25.03 -17.28 28.30
C PRO A 670 24.96 -15.98 29.09
N PHE A 671 25.48 -15.95 30.31
CA PHE A 671 25.56 -14.72 31.10
C PHE A 671 26.41 -13.66 30.42
N TRP A 672 27.63 -14.04 30.04
CA TRP A 672 28.59 -13.16 29.39
C TRP A 672 28.13 -12.78 27.97
N TYR A 673 27.49 -13.71 27.25
CA TYR A 673 26.86 -13.41 25.97
C TYR A 673 25.77 -12.34 26.10
N LEU A 674 24.88 -12.46 27.09
CA LEU A 674 23.79 -11.49 27.32
C LEU A 674 24.35 -10.08 27.56
N ILE A 675 25.38 -9.95 28.41
CA ILE A 675 26.04 -8.66 28.68
C ILE A 675 26.66 -8.09 27.40
N ARG A 676 27.44 -8.91 26.66
CA ARG A 676 28.07 -8.48 25.40
C ARG A 676 27.05 -8.07 24.36
N TYR A 677 25.92 -8.78 24.26
CA TYR A 677 24.84 -8.46 23.34
C TYR A 677 24.15 -7.14 23.69
N ILE A 678 23.84 -6.92 24.98
CA ILE A 678 23.27 -5.65 25.45
C ILE A 678 24.20 -4.48 25.11
N VAL A 679 25.50 -4.61 25.38
CA VAL A 679 26.48 -3.56 25.05
C VAL A 679 26.59 -3.35 23.55
N LYS A 680 26.59 -4.42 22.76
CA LYS A 680 26.72 -4.35 21.30
C LYS A 680 25.51 -3.67 20.63
N ILE A 681 24.30 -3.94 21.09
CA ILE A 681 23.06 -3.46 20.45
C ILE A 681 22.55 -2.16 21.08
N PHE A 682 22.51 -2.08 22.41
CA PHE A 682 21.92 -0.96 23.15
C PHE A 682 22.96 -0.02 23.78
N GLY A 683 24.25 -0.35 23.67
CA GLY A 683 25.34 0.44 24.24
C GLY A 683 25.54 0.25 25.74
N SER A 684 26.67 0.75 26.24
CA SER A 684 27.03 0.66 27.66
C SER A 684 26.13 1.50 28.57
N ILE A 685 25.50 2.56 28.06
CA ILE A 685 24.54 3.40 28.81
C ILE A 685 23.35 2.55 29.27
N SER A 686 22.79 1.74 28.37
CA SER A 686 21.72 0.81 28.72
C SER A 686 22.15 -0.16 29.81
N LEU A 687 23.39 -0.67 29.77
CA LEU A 687 23.92 -1.56 30.79
C LEU A 687 24.01 -0.86 32.16
N MET A 688 24.46 0.40 32.20
CA MET A 688 24.50 1.18 33.44
C MET A 688 23.12 1.43 34.04
N ARG A 689 22.10 1.70 33.21
CA ARG A 689 20.69 1.79 33.69
C ARG A 689 20.22 0.46 34.28
N ILE A 690 20.52 -0.65 33.60
CA ILE A 690 20.18 -2.01 34.06
C ILE A 690 20.84 -2.30 35.42
N PHE A 691 22.10 -1.93 35.61
CA PHE A 691 22.81 -2.12 36.89
C PHE A 691 22.20 -1.33 38.06
N ARG A 692 21.63 -0.15 37.78
CA ARG A 692 20.94 0.67 38.78
C ARG A 692 19.56 0.15 39.13
N ASN A 693 18.93 -0.58 38.22
CA ASN A 693 17.64 -1.17 38.45
C ASN A 693 17.76 -2.36 39.43
N ILE A 694 17.03 -2.29 40.54
CA ILE A 694 17.07 -3.31 41.61
C ILE A 694 16.73 -4.72 41.12
N TYR A 695 15.94 -4.84 40.07
CA TYR A 695 15.44 -6.11 39.56
C TYR A 695 16.44 -6.86 38.69
N PHE A 696 17.33 -6.13 38.00
CA PHE A 696 18.32 -6.69 37.10
C PHE A 696 19.72 -6.76 37.72
N LYS A 697 19.85 -6.60 39.05
CA LYS A 697 21.12 -6.73 39.79
C LYS A 697 21.88 -8.03 39.54
N TRP A 698 21.18 -9.08 39.14
CA TRP A 698 21.81 -10.36 38.82
C TRP A 698 22.65 -10.33 37.54
N ILE A 699 22.47 -9.32 36.67
CA ILE A 699 23.25 -9.07 35.45
C ILE A 699 24.58 -8.35 35.78
N LEU A 700 24.77 -7.93 37.03
CA LEU A 700 25.99 -7.26 37.49
C LEU A 700 27.14 -8.28 37.64
N PRO A 701 28.23 -8.18 36.87
CA PRO A 701 29.42 -8.99 37.11
C PRO A 701 30.08 -8.65 38.47
N ALA A 702 31.01 -9.50 38.93
CA ALA A 702 31.66 -9.41 40.24
C ALA A 702 32.23 -8.01 40.61
N GLU A 703 32.51 -7.80 41.91
CA GLU A 703 32.74 -6.51 42.57
C GLU A 703 33.72 -5.52 41.90
N ASN A 704 34.61 -5.98 41.02
CA ASN A 704 35.55 -5.13 40.29
C ASN A 704 34.87 -4.03 39.45
N PHE A 705 33.66 -4.28 38.91
CA PHE A 705 32.92 -3.27 38.13
C PHE A 705 32.26 -2.19 39.00
N ARG A 706 32.22 -2.34 40.33
CA ARG A 706 31.68 -1.29 41.23
C ARG A 706 32.64 -0.12 41.43
N GLN A 707 33.94 -0.32 41.15
CA GLN A 707 34.95 0.70 41.37
C GLN A 707 35.04 1.69 40.20
N ASP A 708 34.72 1.20 39.00
CA ASP A 708 34.72 1.97 37.75
C ASP A 708 33.28 2.30 37.31
N GLU A 709 32.50 3.01 38.13
CA GLU A 709 31.42 3.87 37.60
C GLU A 709 32.01 5.05 36.79
N GLU A 710 33.15 4.86 36.14
CA GLU A 710 33.76 5.85 35.27
C GLU A 710 33.13 5.72 33.89
N PHE A 711 32.54 6.84 33.50
CA PHE A 711 31.85 7.06 32.24
C PHE A 711 32.67 6.58 31.05
N MET A 712 32.00 6.08 30.01
CA MET A 712 32.63 5.98 28.69
C MET A 712 33.21 7.34 28.33
N ASP A 713 34.53 7.40 28.20
CA ASP A 713 35.22 8.62 27.80
C ASP A 713 35.04 8.81 26.29
N ILE A 714 33.95 9.48 25.90
CA ILE A 714 33.62 9.72 24.48
C ILE A 714 34.69 10.62 23.83
N VAL A 715 35.42 11.39 24.63
CA VAL A 715 36.50 12.26 24.16
C VAL A 715 37.80 11.47 23.91
N ALA A 716 37.85 10.18 24.28
CA ALA A 716 38.96 9.27 23.96
C ALA A 716 39.21 9.10 22.44
N VAL A 717 38.31 9.56 21.58
CA VAL A 717 38.55 9.67 20.12
C VAL A 717 39.81 10.49 19.80
N TYR A 718 40.22 11.40 20.69
CA TYR A 718 41.44 12.22 20.57
C TYR A 718 42.69 11.58 21.17
N ASN A 719 42.64 10.29 21.53
CA ASN A 719 43.82 9.57 22.04
C ASN A 719 44.86 9.37 20.92
N PRO A 720 46.17 9.34 21.27
CA PRO A 720 46.72 9.27 22.64
C PRO A 720 46.92 10.62 23.34
N THR A 721 46.96 11.74 22.62
CA THR A 721 47.29 13.06 23.19
C THR A 721 46.29 13.52 24.24
N TYR A 722 45.00 13.22 24.05
CA TYR A 722 43.97 13.53 25.03
C TYR A 722 44.18 12.85 26.39
N GLN A 723 44.74 11.63 26.42
CA GLN A 723 45.05 10.95 27.67
C GLN A 723 46.05 11.73 28.53
N ALA A 724 47.03 12.40 27.90
CA ALA A 724 47.97 13.29 28.60
C ALA A 724 47.25 14.54 29.15
N ILE A 725 46.37 15.14 28.35
CA ILE A 725 45.53 16.28 28.77
C ILE A 725 44.66 15.91 29.96
N ARG A 726 43.90 14.82 29.88
CA ARG A 726 43.02 14.31 30.94
C ARG A 726 43.82 14.03 32.23
N SER A 727 44.99 13.42 32.11
CA SER A 727 45.88 13.16 33.24
C SER A 727 46.38 14.45 33.92
N ALA A 728 46.78 15.45 33.11
CA ALA A 728 47.22 16.75 33.61
C ALA A 728 46.06 17.54 34.27
N VAL A 729 44.87 17.54 33.68
CA VAL A 729 43.65 18.14 34.28
C VAL A 729 43.29 17.44 35.60
N SER A 730 43.39 16.11 35.66
CA SER A 730 43.15 15.35 36.88
C SER A 730 44.14 15.73 37.99
N ARG A 731 45.44 15.89 37.68
CA ARG A 731 46.45 16.35 38.64
C ARG A 731 46.24 17.82 39.07
N ALA A 732 45.81 18.69 38.16
CA ALA A 732 45.43 20.07 38.48
C ALA A 732 44.31 20.17 39.52
N THR A 733 43.46 19.15 39.65
CA THR A 733 42.45 19.11 40.73
C THR A 733 43.05 19.00 42.13
N LYS A 734 44.31 18.58 42.26
CA LYS A 734 45.05 18.57 43.54
C LYS A 734 45.77 19.91 43.80
N GLY A 735 45.67 20.87 42.88
CA GLY A 735 46.27 22.20 42.98
C GLY A 735 47.57 22.39 42.21
N ASP A 736 48.07 21.35 41.52
CA ASP A 736 49.29 21.40 40.70
C ASP A 736 48.95 21.68 39.23
N PHE A 737 49.13 22.93 38.80
CA PHE A 737 48.83 23.38 37.43
C PHE A 737 50.06 23.38 36.52
N ASP A 738 51.26 23.06 37.02
CA ASP A 738 52.51 23.20 36.25
C ASP A 738 52.52 22.23 35.07
N GLU A 739 52.08 21.00 35.30
CA GLU A 739 52.00 20.00 34.26
C GLU A 739 50.91 20.30 33.23
N LEU A 740 49.77 20.87 33.67
CA LEU A 740 48.72 21.31 32.74
C LEU A 740 49.25 22.44 31.84
N ASN A 741 49.95 23.42 32.41
CA ASN A 741 50.57 24.51 31.67
C ASN A 741 51.60 23.99 30.66
N GLN A 742 52.49 23.07 31.07
CA GLN A 742 53.48 22.46 30.18
C GLN A 742 52.82 21.66 29.05
N THR A 743 51.80 20.87 29.38
CA THR A 743 51.05 20.08 28.38
C THR A 743 50.40 21.00 27.36
N VAL A 744 49.77 22.10 27.78
CA VAL A 744 49.12 23.04 26.84
C VAL A 744 50.11 23.78 25.94
N THR A 745 51.32 24.09 26.43
CA THR A 745 52.33 24.76 25.59
C THR A 745 52.80 23.92 24.39
N SER A 746 52.63 22.60 24.43
CA SER A 746 52.98 21.70 23.33
C SER A 746 51.81 21.32 22.42
N LEU A 747 50.58 21.76 22.72
CA LEU A 747 49.38 21.44 21.94
C LEU A 747 49.17 22.38 20.76
N ASP A 748 48.64 21.83 19.66
CA ASP A 748 48.17 22.62 18.52
C ASP A 748 46.74 23.15 18.73
N SER A 749 46.24 23.96 17.77
CA SER A 749 44.89 24.50 17.82
C SER A 749 43.77 23.47 17.70
N THR A 750 44.05 22.26 17.20
CA THR A 750 43.05 21.19 17.06
C THR A 750 42.65 20.60 18.42
N PHE A 751 43.54 20.69 19.42
CA PHE A 751 43.26 20.24 20.79
C PHE A 751 42.52 21.26 21.67
N THR A 752 42.06 22.38 21.09
CA THR A 752 41.22 23.36 21.80
C THR A 752 39.92 22.73 22.29
N VAL A 753 39.23 21.93 21.46
CA VAL A 753 37.97 21.26 21.83
C VAL A 753 38.19 20.15 22.88
N PRO A 754 39.13 19.21 22.71
CA PRO A 754 39.44 18.20 23.73
C PRO A 754 39.84 18.78 25.10
N LEU A 755 40.62 19.86 25.13
CA LEU A 755 41.02 20.52 26.38
C LEU A 755 39.81 21.13 27.10
N ALA A 756 38.94 21.83 26.37
CA ALA A 756 37.71 22.39 26.93
C ALA A 756 36.78 21.29 27.47
N LEU A 757 36.65 20.17 26.76
CA LEU A 757 35.85 19.02 27.19
C LEU A 757 36.44 18.35 28.44
N ALA A 758 37.76 18.16 28.53
CA ALA A 758 38.40 17.61 29.73
C ALA A 758 38.14 18.45 30.98
N LEU A 759 38.24 19.78 30.84
CA LEU A 759 37.95 20.73 31.91
C LEU A 759 36.47 20.71 32.30
N PHE A 760 35.59 20.73 31.31
CA PHE A 760 34.14 20.68 31.50
C PHE A 760 33.70 19.36 32.17
N GLU A 761 34.16 18.21 31.68
CA GLU A 761 33.89 16.89 32.25
C GLU A 761 34.30 16.88 33.73
N ARG A 762 35.50 17.35 34.06
CA ARG A 762 36.00 17.30 35.44
C ARG A 762 35.18 18.19 36.39
N VAL A 763 34.81 19.38 35.94
CA VAL A 763 33.94 20.30 36.70
C VAL A 763 32.55 19.70 36.87
N LYS A 764 31.96 19.17 35.81
CA LYS A 764 30.64 18.54 35.83
C LYS A 764 30.55 17.34 36.76
N LEU A 765 31.54 16.47 36.73
CA LEU A 765 31.66 15.32 37.64
C LEU A 765 31.63 15.74 39.12
N SER A 766 32.18 16.92 39.43
CA SER A 766 32.12 17.46 40.79
C SER A 766 30.70 17.86 41.23
N TYR A 767 29.83 18.26 40.30
CA TYR A 767 28.45 18.64 40.60
C TYR A 767 27.50 17.43 40.58
N ALA A 768 27.81 16.41 39.76
CA ALA A 768 26.97 15.24 39.57
C ALA A 768 27.19 14.11 40.61
N THR A 769 28.32 14.09 41.34
CA THR A 769 28.67 12.99 42.26
C THR A 769 28.67 13.42 43.73
N ASP A 770 28.22 12.53 44.62
CA ASP A 770 28.28 12.74 46.08
C ASP A 770 29.57 12.21 46.73
N ILE A 771 30.46 11.61 45.93
CA ILE A 771 31.75 11.08 46.38
C ILE A 771 32.68 12.24 46.80
N PRO A 772 33.12 12.34 48.07
CA PRO A 772 33.92 13.45 48.56
C PRO A 772 35.25 13.66 47.81
N SER A 773 35.89 12.58 47.36
CA SER A 773 37.14 12.64 46.60
C SER A 773 36.98 13.19 45.18
N LYS A 774 35.75 13.20 44.64
CA LYS A 774 35.45 13.72 43.29
C LYS A 774 34.96 15.17 43.31
N LYS A 775 34.61 15.72 44.48
CA LYS A 775 34.20 17.13 44.65
C LYS A 775 35.39 18.10 44.58
N LEU A 776 35.24 19.16 43.80
CA LEU A 776 36.18 20.26 43.64
C LEU A 776 35.84 21.39 44.62
N SER A 777 36.86 22.04 45.20
CA SER A 777 36.67 23.25 46.00
C SER A 777 36.40 24.47 45.10
N PRO A 778 35.70 25.51 45.60
CA PRO A 778 35.49 26.76 44.85
C PRO A 778 36.80 27.41 44.41
N GLU A 779 37.85 27.33 45.24
CA GLU A 779 39.18 27.85 44.93
C GLU A 779 39.82 27.17 43.71
N ILE A 780 39.61 25.85 43.55
CA ILE A 780 40.14 25.11 42.40
C ILE A 780 39.37 25.46 41.13
N ILE A 781 38.05 25.66 41.21
CA ILE A 781 37.23 26.12 40.07
C ILE A 781 37.66 27.52 39.63
N GLU A 782 37.95 28.41 40.58
CA GLU A 782 38.49 29.75 40.29
C GLU A 782 39.87 29.67 39.62
N LYS A 783 40.75 28.77 40.07
CA LYS A 783 42.04 28.51 39.41
C LYS A 783 41.87 27.97 37.99
N PHE A 784 40.90 27.09 37.74
CA PHE A 784 40.59 26.65 36.36
C PHE A 784 40.08 27.80 35.48
N SER A 785 39.24 28.69 36.02
CA SER A 785 38.80 29.91 35.32
C SER A 785 39.98 30.85 35.00
N ASN A 786 40.90 31.04 35.95
CA ASN A 786 42.10 31.85 35.73
C ASN A 786 43.04 31.21 34.69
N PHE A 787 43.21 29.89 34.74
CA PHE A 787 43.93 29.14 33.72
C PHE A 787 43.34 29.35 32.33
N ALA A 788 42.01 29.22 32.18
CA ALA A 788 41.34 29.39 30.89
C ALA A 788 41.60 30.78 30.27
N LYS A 789 41.62 31.84 31.09
CA LYS A 789 41.95 33.22 30.67
C LYS A 789 43.40 33.41 30.21
N THR A 790 44.32 32.58 30.70
CA THR A 790 45.74 32.63 30.33
C THR A 790 46.12 31.66 29.21
N CYS A 791 45.23 30.71 28.88
CA CYS A 791 45.48 29.65 27.92
C CYS A 791 45.44 30.17 26.49
N GLN A 792 46.58 30.08 25.78
CA GLN A 792 46.74 30.55 24.40
C GLN A 792 45.78 29.89 23.40
N LEU A 793 45.25 28.71 23.69
CA LEU A 793 44.28 28.02 22.83
C LEU A 793 42.89 28.66 22.90
N PHE A 794 42.49 29.15 24.08
CA PHE A 794 41.18 29.79 24.28
C PHE A 794 41.22 31.29 23.97
N THR A 795 42.31 31.99 24.30
CA THR A 795 42.41 33.46 24.10
C THR A 795 42.48 33.90 22.63
N LYS A 796 42.65 32.96 21.69
CA LYS A 796 42.63 33.24 20.24
C LYS A 796 41.24 33.65 19.73
N ASP A 797 40.18 33.23 20.41
CA ASP A 797 38.80 33.50 20.01
C ASP A 797 37.94 33.84 21.24
N GLN A 798 37.42 35.07 21.28
CA GLN A 798 36.68 35.57 22.43
C GLN A 798 35.39 34.79 22.70
N GLU A 799 34.72 34.26 21.66
CA GLU A 799 33.50 33.47 21.83
C GLU A 799 33.81 32.11 22.49
N ILE A 800 34.93 31.50 22.12
CA ILE A 800 35.37 30.22 22.71
C ILE A 800 35.74 30.42 24.17
N LEU A 801 36.52 31.46 24.48
CA LEU A 801 36.89 31.78 25.85
C LEU A 801 35.65 32.02 26.73
N TYR A 802 34.70 32.80 26.23
CA TYR A 802 33.45 33.09 26.93
C TYR A 802 32.67 31.79 27.22
N MET A 803 32.53 30.90 26.23
CA MET A 803 31.86 29.61 26.43
C MET A 803 32.59 28.73 27.45
N VAL A 804 33.91 28.60 27.38
CA VAL A 804 34.69 27.81 28.33
C VAL A 804 34.52 28.34 29.76
N GLU A 805 34.46 29.66 29.95
CA GLU A 805 34.16 30.24 31.26
C GLU A 805 32.76 29.91 31.78
N GLU A 806 31.74 29.96 30.92
CA GLU A 806 30.36 29.57 31.29
C GLU A 806 30.26 28.09 31.68
N LEU A 807 30.95 27.22 30.91
CA LEU A 807 31.05 25.78 31.18
C LEU A 807 31.72 25.48 32.53
N LEU A 808 32.80 26.18 32.86
CA LEU A 808 33.52 26.04 34.13
C LEU A 808 32.72 26.54 35.34
N LYS A 809 31.82 27.51 35.16
CA LYS A 809 30.95 28.02 36.22
C LYS A 809 29.66 27.20 36.38
N ASN A 810 29.47 26.15 35.59
CA ASN A 810 28.25 25.34 35.53
C ASN A 810 26.98 26.22 35.36
N GLN A 811 27.08 27.28 34.55
CA GLN A 811 25.98 28.23 34.28
C GLN A 811 25.19 27.82 33.03
N GLN A 812 24.01 28.41 32.83
CA GLN A 812 23.31 28.27 31.55
C GLN A 812 24.12 28.99 30.48
N CYS A 813 24.53 28.25 29.45
CA CYS A 813 25.27 28.81 28.32
C CYS A 813 24.33 29.65 27.47
N ILE A 814 24.74 30.84 27.04
CA ILE A 814 23.89 31.71 26.19
C ILE A 814 23.54 31.03 24.86
N VAL A 815 24.42 30.16 24.38
CA VAL A 815 24.24 29.42 23.12
C VAL A 815 23.31 28.20 23.29
N PHE A 816 23.12 27.65 24.50
CA PHE A 816 22.22 26.52 24.77
C PHE A 816 21.44 26.62 26.08
N PRO A 817 20.10 26.52 26.03
CA PRO A 817 19.31 26.30 27.23
C PRO A 817 19.43 24.82 27.65
N SER A 818 20.17 24.51 28.74
CA SER A 818 20.16 23.25 29.56
C SER A 818 21.52 22.62 29.94
N MET A 819 22.62 23.38 29.99
CA MET A 819 23.94 22.83 30.36
C MET A 819 24.23 22.79 31.87
N GLN A 820 23.24 22.81 32.76
CA GLN A 820 23.49 22.73 34.21
C GLN A 820 23.58 21.27 34.67
N ALA A 821 24.64 20.91 35.41
CA ALA A 821 24.70 19.59 36.04
C ALA A 821 23.70 19.53 37.19
N ARG A 822 22.82 18.54 37.15
CA ARG A 822 21.94 18.18 38.27
C ARG A 822 22.37 16.84 38.84
N LYS A 823 21.87 16.55 40.04
CA LYS A 823 22.12 15.27 40.72
C LYS A 823 21.43 14.13 39.95
N ASP A 824 22.10 13.00 39.85
CA ASP A 824 21.59 11.73 39.30
C ASP A 824 21.20 11.72 37.80
N GLU A 825 21.39 12.82 37.07
CA GLU A 825 21.17 12.95 35.61
C GLU A 825 22.41 12.51 34.79
N HIS A 826 22.78 11.23 34.91
CA HIS A 826 24.01 10.70 34.30
C HIS A 826 23.98 10.61 32.76
N GLU A 827 22.80 10.56 32.17
CA GLU A 827 22.61 10.35 30.74
C GLU A 827 22.59 11.67 29.98
N ASP A 828 22.04 12.69 30.65
CA ASP A 828 22.15 14.07 30.22
C ASP A 828 23.62 14.48 30.13
N LEU A 829 24.53 13.92 30.94
CA LEU A 829 25.96 14.24 30.85
C LEU A 829 26.59 13.84 29.51
N ILE A 830 26.26 12.66 28.97
CA ILE A 830 26.78 12.19 27.67
C ILE A 830 26.20 13.04 26.54
N TYR A 831 24.89 13.27 26.56
CA TYR A 831 24.23 14.13 25.58
C TYR A 831 24.80 15.55 25.61
N GLN A 832 24.97 16.12 26.81
CA GLN A 832 25.62 17.41 27.03
C GLN A 832 27.04 17.41 26.46
N MET A 833 27.84 16.36 26.69
CA MET A 833 29.20 16.27 26.15
C MET A 833 29.22 16.28 24.62
N ILE A 834 28.31 15.55 23.98
CA ILE A 834 28.17 15.53 22.51
C ILE A 834 27.75 16.90 21.98
N VAL A 835 26.82 17.58 22.65
CA VAL A 835 26.38 18.93 22.28
C VAL A 835 27.52 19.94 22.44
N VAL A 836 28.20 19.96 23.59
CA VAL A 836 29.36 20.84 23.82
C VAL A 836 30.45 20.59 22.79
N HIS A 837 30.77 19.33 22.52
CA HIS A 837 31.75 18.94 21.49
C HIS A 837 31.36 19.49 20.11
N SER A 838 30.12 19.24 19.68
CA SER A 838 29.62 19.65 18.37
C SER A 838 29.77 21.16 18.17
N VAL A 839 29.42 21.92 19.20
CA VAL A 839 29.38 23.38 19.14
C VAL A 839 30.77 23.98 19.17
N LEU A 840 31.61 23.52 20.10
CA LEU A 840 33.01 23.92 20.15
C LEU A 840 33.72 23.58 18.83
N THR A 841 33.37 22.45 18.20
CA THR A 841 33.90 22.07 16.88
C THR A 841 33.43 23.03 15.79
N ILE A 842 32.16 23.44 15.79
CA ILE A 842 31.63 24.42 14.83
C ILE A 842 32.33 25.78 15.03
N LEU A 843 32.44 26.25 16.28
CA LEU A 843 33.04 27.55 16.58
C LEU A 843 34.55 27.58 16.30
N THR A 844 35.28 26.51 16.58
CA THR A 844 36.72 26.44 16.24
C THR A 844 36.97 26.41 14.73
N ASN A 845 36.02 25.88 13.95
CA ASN A 845 36.15 25.70 12.49
C ASN A 845 35.22 26.58 11.66
N LYS A 846 34.66 27.65 12.23
CA LYS A 846 33.69 28.56 11.58
C LYS A 846 34.15 29.20 10.26
N LYS A 847 35.47 29.22 10.00
CA LYS A 847 36.06 29.71 8.74
C LYS A 847 36.06 28.68 7.60
N THR A 848 35.75 27.42 7.88
CA THR A 848 35.72 26.35 6.86
C THR A 848 34.40 26.37 6.10
N GLY A 849 34.47 26.28 4.76
CA GLY A 849 33.30 26.43 3.89
C GLY A 849 32.14 25.46 4.21
N HIS A 850 32.47 24.20 4.52
CA HIS A 850 31.51 23.13 4.82
C HIS A 850 30.77 23.32 6.15
N ILE A 851 31.36 24.01 7.13
CA ILE A 851 30.77 24.22 8.47
C ILE A 851 29.95 25.52 8.53
N ARG A 852 30.03 26.38 7.51
CA ARG A 852 29.36 27.69 7.47
C ARG A 852 27.85 27.61 7.74
N MET A 853 27.16 26.62 7.18
CA MET A 853 25.72 26.45 7.43
C MET A 853 25.43 26.11 8.91
N LEU A 854 26.23 25.22 9.51
CA LEU A 854 26.12 24.89 10.94
C LEU A 854 26.52 26.06 11.83
N SER A 855 27.48 26.89 11.40
CA SER A 855 27.81 28.14 12.08
C SER A 855 26.66 29.13 12.06
N ASN A 856 25.95 29.25 10.93
CA ASN A 856 24.76 30.10 10.82
C ASN A 856 23.62 29.61 11.73
N PHE A 857 23.49 28.29 11.95
CA PHE A 857 22.54 27.75 12.93
C PHE A 857 22.79 28.27 14.35
N LEU A 858 24.06 28.45 14.74
CA LEU A 858 24.41 28.94 16.06
C LEU A 858 24.35 30.47 16.16
N SER A 859 24.90 31.17 15.14
CA SER A 859 25.10 32.61 15.20
C SER A 859 23.96 33.42 14.61
N SER A 860 23.20 32.89 13.64
CA SER A 860 22.16 33.63 12.92
C SER A 860 21.08 32.69 12.32
N PRO A 861 20.24 32.06 13.17
CA PRO A 861 19.20 31.14 12.69
C PRO A 861 18.23 31.77 11.69
N GLU A 862 18.00 33.08 11.78
CA GLU A 862 17.10 33.82 10.88
C GLU A 862 17.56 33.79 9.42
N ALA A 863 18.86 33.72 9.18
CA ALA A 863 19.42 33.67 7.82
C ALA A 863 19.13 32.33 7.11
N LEU A 864 18.64 31.32 7.83
CA LEU A 864 18.36 29.98 7.32
C LEU A 864 16.87 29.74 7.00
N LYS A 865 15.99 30.74 7.20
CA LYS A 865 14.53 30.59 7.02
C LYS A 865 14.12 30.17 5.60
N ASP A 866 14.82 30.67 4.59
CA ASP A 866 14.49 30.45 3.16
C ASP A 866 15.32 29.33 2.50
N PHE A 867 16.09 28.58 3.30
CA PHE A 867 16.99 27.53 2.82
C PHE A 867 16.50 26.12 3.16
N LEU A 868 16.78 25.18 2.26
CA LEU A 868 16.53 23.77 2.54
C LEU A 868 17.61 23.21 3.50
N LEU A 869 17.16 22.66 4.63
CA LEU A 869 18.04 22.02 5.60
C LEU A 869 18.44 20.60 5.14
N PRO A 870 19.61 20.08 5.58
CA PRO A 870 20.00 18.71 5.32
C PRO A 870 18.94 17.72 5.84
N ALA A 871 18.78 16.60 5.12
CA ALA A 871 17.83 15.53 5.44
C ALA A 871 16.34 15.95 5.47
N MET A 872 15.96 17.06 4.83
CA MET A 872 14.55 17.40 4.60
C MET A 872 13.92 16.51 3.52
N PRO A 873 12.67 16.03 3.71
CA PRO A 873 11.99 15.22 2.70
C PRO A 873 11.68 16.03 1.45
N ILE A 874 12.07 15.52 0.27
CA ILE A 874 11.81 16.15 -1.03
C ILE A 874 10.82 15.29 -1.80
N LYS A 875 9.66 15.84 -2.15
CA LYS A 875 8.81 15.27 -3.20
C LYS A 875 9.47 15.61 -4.53
N LEU A 876 10.18 14.66 -5.14
CA LEU A 876 10.60 14.81 -6.54
C LEU A 876 9.34 14.78 -7.41
N SER A 877 8.75 15.95 -7.66
CA SER A 877 7.90 16.11 -8.83
C SER A 877 8.81 15.93 -10.05
N SER A 878 8.60 14.84 -10.78
CA SER A 878 9.18 14.57 -12.08
C SER A 878 9.26 15.84 -12.93
N THR A 879 10.46 16.34 -13.22
CA THR A 879 10.90 16.78 -14.56
C THR A 879 12.28 17.45 -14.54
N LYS A 880 13.08 17.05 -15.53
CA LYS A 880 14.27 17.71 -16.09
C LYS A 880 15.58 17.64 -15.29
N VAL A 881 16.27 16.53 -15.53
CA VAL A 881 17.71 16.56 -15.84
C VAL A 881 17.88 17.40 -17.12
N GLU A 882 18.94 18.20 -17.20
CA GLU A 882 19.28 19.17 -18.26
C GLU A 882 18.78 20.61 -18.05
N ASP A 883 19.32 21.27 -17.03
CA ASP A 883 19.91 22.62 -17.11
C ASP A 883 20.58 22.92 -15.75
N GLU A 884 21.75 23.58 -15.75
CA GLU A 884 22.48 24.04 -14.55
C GLU A 884 21.71 25.15 -13.81
N SER A 885 20.52 24.82 -13.31
CA SER A 885 19.73 25.66 -12.42
C SER A 885 19.61 24.98 -11.07
N PHE A 886 20.03 25.71 -10.03
CA PHE A 886 20.13 25.20 -8.66
C PHE A 886 18.80 24.59 -8.19
N LEU A 887 18.89 23.43 -7.54
CA LEU A 887 17.74 22.69 -7.00
C LEU A 887 16.93 23.60 -6.07
N GLN A 888 15.66 23.84 -6.42
CA GLN A 888 14.69 24.60 -5.62
C GLN A 888 13.51 23.69 -5.31
N CYS A 889 12.97 23.72 -4.08
CA CYS A 889 11.79 22.92 -3.75
C CYS A 889 10.51 23.56 -4.34
N SER A 890 9.39 22.82 -4.34
CA SER A 890 8.10 23.30 -4.85
C SER A 890 7.58 24.60 -4.19
N ASN A 891 8.09 24.92 -2.99
CA ASN A 891 7.74 26.13 -2.25
C ASN A 891 8.76 27.28 -2.42
N GLY A 892 9.76 27.12 -3.30
CA GLY A 892 10.70 28.18 -3.62
C GLY A 892 11.95 28.27 -2.72
N HIS A 893 12.18 27.33 -1.80
CA HIS A 893 13.38 27.34 -0.95
C HIS A 893 14.60 26.87 -1.74
N GLN A 894 15.73 27.57 -1.57
CA GLN A 894 16.98 27.29 -2.28
C GLN A 894 17.85 26.27 -1.53
N TYR A 895 18.61 25.46 -2.27
CA TYR A 895 19.70 24.68 -1.70
C TYR A 895 20.82 25.62 -1.21
N THR A 896 21.46 25.28 -0.10
CA THR A 896 22.60 26.06 0.39
C THR A 896 23.80 25.88 -0.54
N ASP A 897 24.31 26.98 -1.10
CA ASP A 897 25.39 27.03 -2.12
C ASP A 897 26.76 26.45 -1.69
N ASN A 898 26.87 25.78 -0.54
CA ASN A 898 28.16 25.48 0.10
C ASN A 898 28.31 24.06 0.68
N MET A 899 27.64 23.06 0.10
CA MET A 899 27.92 21.64 0.41
C MET A 899 28.80 20.93 -0.64
N VAL A 900 29.51 21.68 -1.49
CA VAL A 900 30.62 21.16 -2.32
C VAL A 900 31.94 21.80 -1.91
#